data_AF-A0A5E4BVR6-F1
#
_entry.id   AF-A0A5E4BVR6-F1
#
_cell.length_a   1.000
_cell.length_b   1.000
_cell.length_c   1.000
_cell.angle_alpha   90.00
_cell.angle_beta   90.00
_cell.angle_gamma   90.00
#
_symmetry.space_group_name_H-M   'P 1'
#
loop_
_entity.id
_entity.type
_entity.pdbx_description
1 polymer ?
#
loop_
_entity_poly.entity_id
_entity_poly.type
_entity_poly.pdbx_seq_one_letter_code
_entity_poly.pdbx_strand_id
1 'polypeptide(L)'
;MSVPGSSSADLLYWTTATTMKVLSNTTTTTRAVLQAVSDGQWWKKSLTYLRPLQGQEFGGAYQIGTVANEDLEKQGCHPFYESVISDPFVNGAAVTYDTYQHAPAESFAEVLLRTGKLAEAKTEEVFPTTEVLLQLASDALPNDMTLALAYLLALPQVLDANRCFEKQSHSALSLQLAAYYYSLQIYARLAPCFRDKCHPLYRADPKELIKTVTRHVTRHGHEAWPEDLVSLTEQLHYYNERLLDFTQARLLQGLRKGVDVQRFTADDQYKRETILGLAETLEENVYNIALSLAQRYSISHWEVFMTHLEFLFTDSGLSTGEIEKRAQALHLLQTLKTDPEAFQKHMAKYIYPTIGGLDHERLLYYFTLLENCGCADLGRHAVKPETHIRLLKKFKVVASGLNYKRLTDESKNPLDALEPVLSSQNILSISKLAPKIPAKEGRMLLPSSLYTVWLQKLFWTGDPHLIKQIPESSPEWLHAYDICVKYFDRLYPGDLIAVVDAITFSPKAVAKLSVEAREEMTRKAIKIVKHFIEKPRKRNAEENIEEASDSKVTYVDALNHLEKSLAHLETLHNSFIVSLKNSEQEILQKYSDLYDLSRSEKGKLHDQAVTMCLDGQPLRMIQQLLGVAVGPLDISPKDVVQCAIRKIISVLGGTSADLGGPRDPLQVLEGVVAAVHTSVDNGEELVSPEDLLEWLRPFCADDTQPVRPRVHVLQILGQSFHLTEEDGKLLVLFRTEAILKAAWPQRQVDIADVENEENRYSLFMELLASSQHEVEFQHLVLLLQAWPPMESENRTSITSNPWMRLATEMLTRCTVDNKEELGDEVLKICRSLYGTKHMLPAEGIKELSLLLLHQSLLLPSLKLLLETQDDNLHAMGLEQISTVSKVNVSNCDQELLSLLLDAGLLVKCVSTPFYPHLIRHLQQGHWDAEEQAKHLWQAGHEAEAGSLLLAARRTHPALRTFSTALGAGQHWV
;
A
#
# COMPACT_ATOMS: atom_id res chain seq x y z
N MET A 1 29.08 10.50 -120.84
CA MET A 1 30.55 10.68 -120.90
C MET A 1 30.93 11.95 -120.13
N SER A 2 32.14 11.94 -119.54
CA SER A 2 32.97 13.04 -119.00
C SER A 2 32.57 13.83 -117.72
N VAL A 3 33.57 13.95 -116.83
CA VAL A 3 33.70 14.77 -115.60
C VAL A 3 33.76 16.27 -115.93
N PRO A 4 33.30 17.17 -115.04
CA PRO A 4 34.21 18.15 -114.41
C PRO A 4 33.93 18.39 -112.90
N GLY A 5 34.98 18.80 -112.16
CA GLY A 5 34.97 18.95 -110.69
C GLY A 5 34.37 20.25 -110.13
N SER A 6 34.22 20.29 -108.81
CA SER A 6 33.84 21.48 -108.04
C SER A 6 34.73 21.67 -106.80
N SER A 7 34.90 22.94 -106.45
CA SER A 7 36.06 23.59 -105.84
C SER A 7 36.14 23.55 -104.31
N SER A 8 37.37 23.53 -103.79
CA SER A 8 37.78 23.68 -102.38
C SER A 8 37.39 25.01 -101.70
N ALA A 9 36.82 25.96 -102.44
CA ALA A 9 36.43 27.27 -101.94
C ALA A 9 35.22 27.20 -100.97
N ASP A 10 34.29 26.28 -101.19
CA ASP A 10 33.08 26.18 -100.37
C ASP A 10 33.34 25.61 -98.97
N LEU A 11 34.35 24.74 -98.83
CA LEU A 11 34.78 24.16 -97.55
C LEU A 11 35.48 25.19 -96.66
N LEU A 12 36.34 26.04 -97.25
CA LEU A 12 37.00 27.13 -96.53
C LEU A 12 36.02 28.20 -96.06
N TYR A 13 35.02 28.54 -96.87
CA TYR A 13 33.99 29.50 -96.49
C TYR A 13 33.16 28.99 -95.29
N TRP A 14 32.80 27.71 -95.30
CA TRP A 14 32.01 27.10 -94.22
C TRP A 14 32.79 27.03 -92.91
N THR A 15 34.04 26.55 -92.92
CA THR A 15 34.88 26.51 -91.70
C THR A 15 35.12 27.89 -91.13
N THR A 16 35.42 28.88 -91.97
CA THR A 16 35.67 30.26 -91.53
C THR A 16 34.42 30.90 -90.91
N ALA A 17 33.23 30.62 -91.46
CA ALA A 17 31.97 31.09 -90.90
C ALA A 17 31.67 30.44 -89.53
N THR A 18 31.91 29.14 -89.34
CA THR A 18 31.77 28.48 -88.03
C THR A 18 32.77 28.99 -87.01
N THR A 19 34.04 29.18 -87.37
CA THR A 19 35.06 29.70 -86.44
C THR A 19 34.78 31.15 -86.06
N MET A 20 34.31 31.99 -87.00
CA MET A 20 33.84 33.35 -86.72
C MET A 20 32.62 33.36 -85.78
N LYS A 21 31.70 32.41 -85.92
CA LYS A 21 30.52 32.30 -85.04
C LYS A 21 30.89 31.83 -83.63
N VAL A 22 31.84 30.91 -83.49
CA VAL A 22 32.36 30.48 -82.18
C VAL A 22 33.14 31.62 -81.54
N LEU A 23 34.05 32.28 -82.26
CA LEU A 23 34.80 33.43 -81.75
C LEU A 23 33.88 34.61 -81.41
N SER A 24 32.85 34.89 -82.19
CA SER A 24 31.87 35.93 -81.85
C SER A 24 31.13 35.55 -80.59
N ASN A 25 30.64 34.30 -80.48
CA ASN A 25 29.91 33.82 -79.30
C ASN A 25 30.79 33.87 -78.05
N THR A 26 32.01 33.35 -78.09
CA THR A 26 32.95 33.39 -76.97
C THR A 26 33.28 34.82 -76.60
N THR A 27 33.54 35.70 -77.59
CA THR A 27 33.82 37.12 -77.32
C THR A 27 32.60 37.83 -76.73
N THR A 28 31.37 37.54 -77.17
CA THR A 28 30.15 38.08 -76.55
C THR A 28 29.91 37.52 -75.16
N THR A 29 30.14 36.24 -74.89
CA THR A 29 30.00 35.67 -73.54
C THR A 29 31.08 36.20 -72.60
N THR A 30 32.34 36.29 -73.02
CA THR A 30 33.43 36.84 -72.21
C THR A 30 33.23 38.34 -72.01
N ARG A 31 32.79 39.09 -73.02
CA ARG A 31 32.44 40.51 -72.88
C ARG A 31 31.22 40.70 -71.98
N ALA A 32 30.20 39.85 -72.06
CA ALA A 32 29.02 39.91 -71.20
C ALA A 32 29.37 39.55 -69.74
N VAL A 33 30.24 38.56 -69.52
CA VAL A 33 30.76 38.20 -68.19
C VAL A 33 31.63 39.33 -67.64
N LEU A 34 32.55 39.88 -68.43
CA LEU A 34 33.38 41.02 -68.01
C LEU A 34 32.55 42.29 -67.79
N GLN A 35 31.50 42.53 -68.58
CA GLN A 35 30.57 43.62 -68.37
C GLN A 35 29.73 43.42 -67.10
N ALA A 36 29.23 42.20 -66.85
CA ALA A 36 28.53 41.86 -65.61
C ALA A 36 29.44 41.98 -64.38
N VAL A 37 30.68 41.50 -64.46
CA VAL A 37 31.71 41.65 -63.41
C VAL A 37 32.17 43.11 -63.25
N SER A 38 31.99 43.95 -64.28
CA SER A 38 32.24 45.40 -64.19
C SER A 38 31.04 46.20 -63.65
N ASP A 39 29.83 45.62 -63.64
CA ASP A 39 28.59 46.28 -63.21
C ASP A 39 28.39 46.17 -61.69
N GLY A 40 28.34 47.31 -61.00
CA GLY A 40 28.09 47.37 -59.56
C GLY A 40 26.73 46.79 -59.14
N GLN A 41 25.70 46.85 -59.99
CA GLN A 41 24.37 46.29 -59.71
C GLN A 41 24.37 44.75 -59.75
N TRP A 42 25.23 44.15 -60.57
CA TRP A 42 25.43 42.70 -60.60
C TRP A 42 26.06 42.19 -59.31
N TRP A 43 27.09 42.88 -58.80
CA TRP A 43 27.70 42.56 -57.50
C TRP A 43 26.69 42.68 -56.36
N LYS A 44 25.87 43.75 -56.36
CA LYS A 44 24.83 43.98 -55.36
C LYS A 44 23.78 42.86 -55.33
N LYS A 45 23.24 42.46 -56.49
CA LYS A 45 22.31 41.32 -56.59
C LYS A 45 22.98 40.01 -56.19
N SER A 46 24.17 39.71 -56.70
CA SER A 46 24.87 38.45 -56.45
C SER A 46 25.25 38.28 -54.97
N LEU A 47 25.73 39.32 -54.30
CA LEU A 47 26.01 39.29 -52.86
C LEU A 47 24.73 39.16 -52.00
N THR A 48 23.59 39.69 -52.47
CA THR A 48 22.30 39.53 -51.76
C THR A 48 21.81 38.09 -51.81
N TYR A 49 22.04 37.37 -52.93
CA TYR A 49 21.72 35.94 -53.05
C TYR A 49 22.70 35.01 -52.30
N LEU A 50 23.95 35.45 -52.09
CA LEU A 50 24.99 34.68 -51.40
C LEU A 50 25.06 34.98 -49.88
N ARG A 51 24.26 35.92 -49.38
CA ARG A 51 24.15 36.15 -47.93
C ARG A 51 23.57 34.90 -47.26
N PRO A 52 24.12 34.47 -46.12
CA PRO A 52 23.45 33.50 -45.27
C PRO A 52 22.10 34.10 -44.84
N LEU A 53 21.00 33.53 -45.32
CA LEU A 53 19.67 33.85 -44.79
C LEU A 53 19.61 33.31 -43.36
N GLN A 54 19.18 34.14 -42.41
CA GLN A 54 19.05 33.75 -41.01
C GLN A 54 18.26 32.43 -40.89
N GLY A 55 18.89 31.41 -40.29
CA GLY A 55 18.20 30.19 -39.86
C GLY A 55 18.32 28.95 -40.75
N GLN A 56 19.11 28.97 -41.83
CA GLN A 56 19.42 27.73 -42.56
C GLN A 56 20.88 27.35 -42.30
N GLU A 57 21.10 26.35 -41.43
CA GLU A 57 22.38 25.65 -41.35
C GLU A 57 22.69 25.15 -42.77
N PHE A 58 23.60 25.83 -43.46
CA PHE A 58 24.19 25.28 -44.67
C PHE A 58 25.00 24.08 -44.21
N GLY A 59 24.38 22.90 -44.29
CA GLY A 59 25.05 21.62 -44.15
C GLY A 59 26.26 21.65 -45.07
N GLY A 60 27.44 21.85 -44.46
CA GLY A 60 28.69 21.88 -45.16
C GLY A 60 28.79 20.60 -45.95
N ALA A 61 28.80 20.70 -47.27
CA ALA A 61 29.08 19.56 -48.16
C ALA A 61 30.56 19.14 -48.07
N TYR A 62 31.16 19.19 -46.88
CA TYR A 62 32.50 18.69 -46.55
C TYR A 62 32.55 18.49 -45.03
N GLN A 63 32.18 17.30 -44.55
CA GLN A 63 32.65 16.82 -43.25
C GLN A 63 34.17 16.60 -43.39
N ILE A 64 34.95 17.67 -43.14
CA ILE A 64 36.29 17.50 -42.60
C ILE A 64 36.05 16.80 -41.26
N GLY A 65 36.64 15.62 -41.06
CA GLY A 65 36.39 14.78 -39.89
C GLY A 65 36.47 15.58 -38.59
N THR A 66 35.63 15.20 -37.62
CA THR A 66 35.60 15.66 -36.21
C THR A 66 36.73 16.62 -35.86
N VAL A 67 36.43 17.91 -35.73
CA VAL A 67 37.44 18.92 -35.36
C VAL A 67 37.95 18.54 -33.97
N ALA A 68 39.20 18.08 -33.87
CA ALA A 68 39.71 17.42 -32.67
C ALA A 68 39.91 18.34 -31.44
N ASN A 69 39.40 19.58 -31.47
CA ASN A 69 39.49 20.59 -30.40
C ASN A 69 38.18 21.39 -30.22
N GLU A 70 37.01 20.79 -30.47
CA GLU A 70 35.69 21.45 -30.26
C GLU A 70 35.43 21.86 -28.80
N ASP A 71 35.97 21.11 -27.83
CA ASP A 71 35.86 21.42 -26.41
C ASP A 71 36.79 22.57 -25.94
N LEU A 72 37.63 23.09 -26.84
CA LEU A 72 38.53 24.23 -26.60
C LEU A 72 39.40 24.05 -25.35
N GLU A 73 39.90 22.84 -25.11
CA GLU A 73 40.77 22.55 -23.97
C GLU A 73 42.22 23.01 -24.20
N LYS A 74 42.66 23.02 -25.47
CA LYS A 74 43.98 23.49 -25.89
C LYS A 74 43.88 24.74 -26.78
N GLN A 75 44.88 25.60 -26.70
CA GLN A 75 44.94 26.80 -27.54
C GLN A 75 45.25 26.40 -28.98
N GLY A 76 44.28 26.52 -29.87
CA GLY A 76 44.49 26.36 -31.31
C GLY A 76 45.42 27.44 -31.86
N CYS A 77 46.45 27.05 -32.61
CA CYS A 77 47.30 28.00 -33.33
C CYS A 77 47.72 27.51 -34.71
N HIS A 78 48.01 28.45 -35.60
CA HIS A 78 48.67 28.16 -36.86
C HIS A 78 50.01 27.41 -36.61
N PRO A 79 50.38 26.40 -37.43
CA PRO A 79 51.61 25.61 -37.24
C PRO A 79 52.89 26.45 -37.10
N PHE A 80 52.92 27.63 -37.75
CA PHE A 80 54.01 28.59 -37.64
C PHE A 80 54.31 29.04 -36.19
N TYR A 81 53.30 29.10 -35.32
CA TYR A 81 53.43 29.57 -33.94
C TYR A 81 53.58 28.44 -32.90
N GLU A 82 53.65 27.18 -33.34
CA GLU A 82 53.69 25.99 -32.46
C GLU A 82 54.82 26.10 -31.41
N SER A 83 56.00 26.56 -31.80
CA SER A 83 57.15 26.66 -30.90
C SER A 83 57.07 27.79 -29.86
N VAL A 84 56.11 28.71 -30.00
CA VAL A 84 55.98 29.91 -29.15
C VAL A 84 54.89 29.72 -28.10
N ILE A 85 53.89 28.88 -28.38
CA ILE A 85 52.77 28.62 -27.49
C ILE A 85 53.06 27.35 -26.69
N SER A 86 52.68 27.33 -25.41
CA SER A 86 52.86 26.16 -24.55
C SER A 86 51.70 25.18 -24.74
N ASP A 87 52.02 23.94 -25.13
CA ASP A 87 51.04 22.87 -25.41
C ASP A 87 49.89 23.28 -26.37
N PRO A 88 50.20 23.81 -27.57
CA PRO A 88 49.17 24.23 -28.51
C PRO A 88 48.47 23.05 -29.19
N PHE A 89 47.26 23.30 -29.69
CA PHE A 89 46.62 22.43 -30.66
C PHE A 89 46.98 22.91 -32.07
N VAL A 90 47.59 22.02 -32.86
CA VAL A 90 47.92 22.27 -34.27
C VAL A 90 47.14 21.30 -35.13
N ASN A 91 46.31 21.83 -36.03
CA ASN A 91 45.52 21.01 -36.94
C ASN A 91 46.44 20.31 -37.96
N GLY A 92 46.43 18.98 -37.98
CA GLY A 92 47.26 18.16 -38.89
C GLY A 92 46.94 18.32 -40.38
N ALA A 93 45.82 18.96 -40.73
CA ALA A 93 45.48 19.33 -42.11
C ALA A 93 46.06 20.70 -42.54
N ALA A 94 46.64 21.46 -41.62
CA ALA A 94 47.26 22.75 -41.93
C ALA A 94 48.62 22.56 -42.60
N VAL A 95 48.86 23.30 -43.69
CA VAL A 95 50.08 23.21 -44.50
C VAL A 95 51.29 23.58 -43.64
N THR A 96 52.19 22.64 -43.39
CA THR A 96 53.51 22.94 -42.83
C THR A 96 54.48 23.22 -43.97
N TYR A 97 55.53 24.01 -43.72
CA TYR A 97 56.58 24.26 -44.72
C TYR A 97 57.23 22.95 -45.23
N ASP A 98 57.11 21.87 -44.44
CA ASP A 98 57.64 20.55 -44.73
C ASP A 98 56.73 19.71 -45.64
N THR A 99 55.43 20.03 -45.75
CA THR A 99 54.46 19.34 -46.61
C THR A 99 53.94 20.26 -47.70
N TYR A 100 54.60 20.27 -48.87
CA TYR A 100 54.05 20.83 -50.10
C TYR A 100 52.88 19.96 -50.62
N GLN A 101 51.73 20.01 -49.95
CA GLN A 101 50.45 19.52 -50.46
C GLN A 101 49.49 20.69 -50.65
N HIS A 102 48.57 20.55 -51.61
CA HIS A 102 47.72 21.61 -52.16
C HIS A 102 47.07 22.50 -51.11
N ALA A 103 46.93 23.79 -51.47
CA ALA A 103 46.28 24.81 -50.66
C ALA A 103 44.95 24.30 -50.08
N PRO A 104 44.69 24.52 -48.78
CA PRO A 104 43.42 24.15 -48.18
C PRO A 104 42.29 24.82 -48.97
N ALA A 105 41.19 24.09 -49.19
CA ALA A 105 40.02 24.63 -49.85
C ALA A 105 39.50 25.82 -49.03
N GLU A 106 39.43 27.01 -49.66
CA GLU A 106 38.99 28.24 -49.00
C GLU A 106 37.55 28.08 -48.47
N SER A 107 37.31 28.45 -47.22
CA SER A 107 35.95 28.44 -46.66
C SER A 107 35.05 29.40 -47.42
N PHE A 108 33.79 29.02 -47.66
CA PHE A 108 32.81 29.87 -48.33
C PHE A 108 32.67 31.23 -47.64
N ALA A 109 32.77 31.28 -46.31
CA ALA A 109 32.72 32.53 -45.55
C ALA A 109 33.95 33.44 -45.81
N GLU A 110 35.14 32.87 -46.02
CA GLU A 110 36.34 33.64 -46.38
C GLU A 110 36.21 34.21 -47.79
N VAL A 111 35.73 33.40 -48.74
CA VAL A 111 35.46 33.82 -50.12
C VAL A 111 34.41 34.93 -50.12
N LEU A 112 33.36 34.80 -49.31
CA LEU A 112 32.31 35.80 -49.18
C LEU A 112 32.84 37.11 -48.56
N LEU A 113 33.68 37.04 -47.54
CA LEU A 113 34.31 38.22 -46.93
C LEU A 113 35.22 38.94 -47.93
N ARG A 114 36.09 38.21 -48.64
CA ARG A 114 36.99 38.76 -49.68
C ARG A 114 36.18 39.40 -50.80
N THR A 115 35.17 38.71 -51.30
CA THR A 115 34.29 39.20 -52.37
C THR A 115 33.51 40.45 -51.92
N GLY A 116 33.01 40.45 -50.69
CA GLY A 116 32.33 41.60 -50.09
C GLY A 116 33.24 42.82 -49.94
N LYS A 117 34.49 42.63 -49.48
CA LYS A 117 35.48 43.71 -49.36
C LYS A 117 35.97 44.25 -50.71
N LEU A 118 36.10 43.38 -51.71
CA LEU A 118 36.39 43.81 -53.09
C LEU A 118 35.22 44.59 -53.71
N ALA A 119 33.98 44.23 -53.38
CA ALA A 119 32.81 44.99 -53.79
C ALA A 119 32.73 46.35 -53.09
N GLU A 120 32.96 46.42 -51.77
CA GLU A 120 33.01 47.66 -50.99
C GLU A 120 34.02 48.65 -51.58
N ALA A 121 35.21 48.18 -51.99
CA ALA A 121 36.22 49.00 -52.65
C ALA A 121 35.79 49.59 -54.01
N LYS A 122 34.73 49.04 -54.62
CA LYS A 122 34.17 49.51 -55.92
C LYS A 122 32.88 50.30 -55.80
N THR A 123 32.04 50.04 -54.79
CA THR A 123 30.67 50.59 -54.74
C THR A 123 30.43 51.66 -53.68
N GLU A 124 31.44 52.02 -52.86
CA GLU A 124 31.36 52.98 -51.71
C GLU A 124 30.29 52.65 -50.63
N GLU A 125 29.36 51.73 -50.88
CA GLU A 125 28.44 51.15 -49.90
C GLU A 125 29.14 50.11 -49.00
N VAL A 126 28.96 50.22 -47.68
CA VAL A 126 29.56 49.33 -46.67
C VAL A 126 28.93 47.94 -46.73
N PHE A 127 29.77 46.91 -46.88
CA PHE A 127 29.33 45.52 -46.82
C PHE A 127 29.10 45.11 -45.35
N PRO A 128 27.89 44.66 -44.95
CA PRO A 128 27.63 44.22 -43.58
C PRO A 128 28.37 42.90 -43.32
N THR A 129 29.46 42.97 -42.56
CA THR A 129 30.36 41.85 -42.29
C THR A 129 30.02 41.06 -41.03
N THR A 130 29.11 41.52 -40.18
CA THR A 130 28.88 40.98 -38.83
C THR A 130 28.68 39.46 -38.81
N GLU A 131 27.69 38.93 -39.53
CA GLU A 131 27.40 37.48 -39.54
C GLU A 131 28.54 36.65 -40.14
N VAL A 132 29.20 37.17 -41.18
CA VAL A 132 30.35 36.50 -41.82
C VAL A 132 31.55 36.45 -40.88
N LEU A 133 31.82 37.53 -40.16
CA LEU A 133 32.90 37.60 -39.16
C LEU A 133 32.60 36.74 -37.93
N LEU A 134 31.35 36.66 -37.48
CA LEU A 134 30.95 35.77 -36.38
C LEU A 134 31.10 34.30 -36.78
N GLN A 135 30.71 33.94 -37.99
CA GLN A 135 30.92 32.57 -38.51
C GLN A 135 32.41 32.25 -38.63
N LEU A 136 33.20 33.14 -39.24
CA LEU A 136 34.65 32.96 -39.38
C LEU A 136 35.37 32.89 -38.02
N ALA A 137 34.96 33.70 -37.05
CA ALA A 137 35.48 33.63 -35.69
C ALA A 137 35.17 32.28 -35.04
N SER A 138 33.94 31.79 -35.18
CA SER A 138 33.51 30.48 -34.66
C SER A 138 34.27 29.32 -35.32
N ASP A 139 34.43 29.35 -36.64
CA ASP A 139 35.13 28.30 -37.40
C ASP A 139 36.64 28.29 -37.11
N ALA A 140 37.23 29.48 -36.89
CA ALA A 140 38.65 29.62 -36.58
C ALA A 140 38.97 29.27 -35.13
N LEU A 141 38.06 29.47 -34.17
CA LEU A 141 38.35 29.37 -32.72
C LEU A 141 39.01 28.06 -32.27
N PRO A 142 38.58 26.86 -32.74
CA PRO A 142 39.21 25.59 -32.38
C PRO A 142 40.61 25.40 -32.96
N ASN A 143 40.91 26.04 -34.09
CA ASN A 143 42.11 25.79 -34.90
C ASN A 143 43.17 26.91 -34.79
N ASP A 144 42.73 28.17 -34.75
CA ASP A 144 43.57 29.35 -34.62
C ASP A 144 42.82 30.44 -33.84
N MET A 145 43.10 30.48 -32.54
CA MET A 145 42.48 31.43 -31.61
C MET A 145 42.92 32.88 -31.88
N THR A 146 44.11 33.09 -32.45
CA THR A 146 44.60 34.43 -32.79
C THR A 146 43.88 35.01 -34.00
N LEU A 147 43.63 34.18 -35.00
CA LEU A 147 42.81 34.54 -36.16
C LEU A 147 41.35 34.78 -35.76
N ALA A 148 40.79 33.93 -34.89
CA ALA A 148 39.45 34.12 -34.34
C ALA A 148 39.33 35.46 -33.60
N LEU A 149 40.30 35.80 -32.74
CA LEU A 149 40.33 37.09 -32.06
C LEU A 149 40.41 38.26 -33.04
N ALA A 150 41.18 38.13 -34.13
CA ALA A 150 41.26 39.16 -35.17
C ALA A 150 39.92 39.39 -35.86
N TYR A 151 39.15 38.34 -36.15
CA TYR A 151 37.79 38.47 -36.69
C TYR A 151 36.84 39.15 -35.70
N LEU A 152 36.92 38.81 -34.40
CA LEU A 152 36.12 39.45 -33.36
C LEU A 152 36.47 40.93 -33.16
N LEU A 153 37.75 41.29 -33.26
CA LEU A 153 38.21 42.69 -33.20
C LEU A 153 37.79 43.50 -34.43
N ALA A 154 37.55 42.84 -35.57
CA ALA A 154 37.08 43.47 -36.80
C ALA A 154 35.56 43.65 -36.86
N LEU A 155 34.81 43.24 -35.82
CA LEU A 155 33.35 43.40 -35.78
C LEU A 155 32.94 44.88 -35.78
N PRO A 156 31.93 45.27 -36.58
CA PRO A 156 31.41 46.64 -36.56
C PRO A 156 30.83 47.06 -35.20
N GLN A 157 30.17 46.12 -34.50
CA GLN A 157 29.62 46.32 -33.16
C GLN A 157 30.33 45.38 -32.17
N VAL A 158 30.99 45.96 -31.17
CA VAL A 158 31.87 45.23 -30.25
C VAL A 158 31.11 44.23 -29.38
N LEU A 159 29.88 44.53 -28.99
CA LEU A 159 29.06 43.64 -28.15
C LEU A 159 28.56 42.40 -28.90
N ASP A 160 28.55 42.40 -30.24
CA ASP A 160 28.12 41.22 -31.03
C ASP A 160 29.05 40.02 -30.83
N ALA A 161 30.28 40.23 -30.33
CA ALA A 161 31.20 39.16 -29.97
C ALA A 161 30.60 38.16 -28.95
N ASN A 162 29.64 38.58 -28.12
CA ASN A 162 28.92 37.68 -27.22
C ASN A 162 28.21 36.55 -27.95
N ARG A 163 27.63 36.82 -29.14
CA ARG A 163 26.98 35.79 -29.95
C ARG A 163 27.95 34.69 -30.38
N CYS A 164 29.24 35.01 -30.48
CA CYS A 164 30.29 34.02 -30.71
C CYS A 164 30.58 33.26 -29.41
N PHE A 165 30.91 33.96 -28.31
CA PHE A 165 31.28 33.33 -27.05
C PHE A 165 30.18 32.47 -26.40
N GLU A 166 28.90 32.84 -26.57
CA GLU A 166 27.74 32.06 -26.09
C GLU A 166 27.54 30.76 -26.88
N LYS A 167 27.93 30.73 -28.16
CA LYS A 167 27.84 29.53 -29.01
C LYS A 167 28.98 28.54 -28.77
N GLN A 168 30.11 28.99 -28.22
CA GLN A 168 31.28 28.14 -27.98
C GLN A 168 31.13 27.34 -26.68
N SER A 169 31.90 26.25 -26.57
CA SER A 169 32.07 25.51 -25.32
C SER A 169 32.63 26.45 -24.23
N HIS A 170 32.05 26.43 -23.04
CA HIS A 170 32.47 27.24 -21.89
C HIS A 170 33.74 26.68 -21.22
N SER A 171 34.82 26.55 -22.00
CA SER A 171 36.13 26.15 -21.51
C SER A 171 36.85 27.30 -20.81
N ALA A 172 37.89 26.99 -20.04
CA ALA A 172 38.74 28.01 -19.43
C ALA A 172 39.33 28.96 -20.49
N LEU A 173 39.70 28.44 -21.66
CA LEU A 173 40.32 29.22 -22.73
C LEU A 173 39.31 30.16 -23.40
N SER A 174 38.08 29.72 -23.64
CA SER A 174 37.04 30.58 -24.24
C SER A 174 36.64 31.73 -23.30
N LEU A 175 36.51 31.45 -21.99
CA LEU A 175 36.24 32.47 -20.97
C LEU A 175 37.41 33.46 -20.81
N GLN A 176 38.66 32.97 -20.84
CA GLN A 176 39.85 33.82 -20.82
C GLN A 176 39.95 34.69 -22.07
N LEU A 177 39.63 34.14 -23.24
CA LEU A 177 39.62 34.88 -24.51
C LEU A 177 38.56 35.97 -24.52
N ALA A 178 37.36 35.69 -24.00
CA ALA A 178 36.30 36.69 -23.84
C ALA A 178 36.72 37.81 -22.88
N ALA A 179 37.27 37.46 -21.70
CA ALA A 179 37.80 38.44 -20.76
C ALA A 179 38.93 39.28 -21.39
N TYR A 180 39.82 38.67 -22.19
CA TYR A 180 40.87 39.37 -22.91
C TYR A 180 40.32 40.31 -23.98
N TYR A 181 39.36 39.87 -24.78
CA TYR A 181 38.68 40.67 -25.79
C TYR A 181 38.05 41.93 -25.18
N TYR A 182 37.23 41.78 -24.14
CA TYR A 182 36.60 42.92 -23.48
C TYR A 182 37.63 43.82 -22.79
N SER A 183 38.69 43.25 -22.20
CA SER A 183 39.79 44.04 -21.63
C SER A 183 40.51 44.89 -22.68
N LEU A 184 40.78 44.34 -23.88
CA LEU A 184 41.35 45.08 -25.00
C LEU A 184 40.44 46.23 -25.47
N GLN A 185 39.13 45.95 -25.57
CA GLN A 185 38.13 46.92 -26.03
C GLN A 185 37.92 48.07 -25.04
N ILE A 186 37.96 47.78 -23.74
CA ILE A 186 37.93 48.78 -22.66
C ILE A 186 39.23 49.59 -22.67
N TYR A 187 40.38 48.93 -22.74
CA TYR A 187 41.68 49.60 -22.76
C TYR A 187 41.82 50.56 -23.94
N ALA A 188 41.43 50.13 -25.15
CA ALA A 188 41.49 50.94 -26.36
C ALA A 188 40.63 52.23 -26.26
N ARG A 189 39.51 52.18 -25.52
CA ARG A 189 38.62 53.33 -25.30
C ARG A 189 39.11 54.26 -24.19
N LEU A 190 39.71 53.72 -23.14
CA LEU A 190 40.24 54.48 -22.00
C LEU A 190 41.57 55.19 -22.30
N ALA A 191 42.41 54.59 -23.15
CA ALA A 191 43.66 55.18 -23.61
C ALA A 191 43.67 55.25 -25.16
N PRO A 192 42.85 56.12 -25.77
CA PRO A 192 42.69 56.17 -27.22
C PRO A 192 43.87 56.90 -27.89
N CYS A 193 45.07 56.31 -27.90
CA CYS A 193 46.24 56.90 -28.55
C CYS A 193 47.30 55.86 -28.96
N PHE A 194 47.16 55.27 -30.16
CA PHE A 194 48.32 54.83 -30.95
C PHE A 194 49.07 56.08 -31.45
N ARG A 195 49.86 56.72 -30.58
CA ARG A 195 50.76 57.81 -30.99
C ARG A 195 52.20 57.35 -31.23
N ASP A 196 52.54 56.13 -30.81
CA ASP A 196 53.88 55.55 -30.96
C ASP A 196 53.85 54.25 -31.78
N LYS A 197 54.85 54.05 -32.63
CA LYS A 197 54.91 52.93 -33.61
C LYS A 197 55.06 51.54 -32.96
N CYS A 198 55.29 51.46 -31.65
CA CYS A 198 55.38 50.23 -30.87
C CYS A 198 54.75 50.43 -29.47
N HIS A 199 53.42 50.43 -29.39
CA HIS A 199 52.71 50.58 -28.12
C HIS A 199 53.01 49.40 -27.17
N PRO A 200 53.25 49.62 -25.86
CA PRO A 200 53.58 48.56 -24.89
C PRO A 200 52.53 47.44 -24.78
N LEU A 201 51.29 47.72 -25.18
CA LEU A 201 50.18 46.76 -25.19
C LEU A 201 50.49 45.50 -26.02
N TYR A 202 51.20 45.63 -27.15
CA TYR A 202 51.59 44.46 -27.97
C TYR A 202 52.65 43.57 -27.32
N ARG A 203 53.28 44.04 -26.23
CA ARG A 203 54.25 43.27 -25.43
C ARG A 203 53.68 42.83 -24.08
N ALA A 204 52.46 43.24 -23.77
CA ALA A 204 51.82 42.90 -22.50
C ALA A 204 51.28 41.47 -22.57
N ASP A 205 51.55 40.69 -21.52
CA ASP A 205 50.91 39.40 -21.32
C ASP A 205 49.37 39.61 -21.22
N PRO A 206 48.55 38.86 -21.97
CA PRO A 206 47.09 38.91 -21.88
C PRO A 206 46.56 38.90 -20.44
N LYS A 207 47.17 38.10 -19.56
CA LYS A 207 46.80 38.00 -18.14
C LYS A 207 47.03 39.30 -17.38
N GLU A 208 48.15 39.97 -17.64
CA GLU A 208 48.47 41.25 -16.98
C GLU A 208 47.59 42.39 -17.51
N LEU A 209 47.19 42.33 -18.79
CA LEU A 209 46.21 43.27 -19.33
C LEU A 209 44.85 43.11 -18.65
N ILE A 210 44.30 41.89 -18.60
CA ILE A 210 43.03 41.61 -17.92
C ILE A 210 43.08 42.12 -16.48
N LYS A 211 44.10 41.74 -15.70
CA LYS A 211 44.27 42.19 -14.32
C LYS A 211 44.32 43.71 -14.18
N THR A 212 45.04 44.39 -15.07
CA THR A 212 45.21 45.84 -15.01
C THR A 212 43.90 46.55 -15.30
N VAL A 213 43.18 46.11 -16.35
CA VAL A 213 41.88 46.67 -16.72
C VAL A 213 40.84 46.38 -15.65
N THR A 214 40.70 45.14 -15.19
CA THR A 214 39.77 44.79 -14.10
C THR A 214 40.04 45.61 -12.84
N ARG A 215 41.31 45.74 -12.41
CA ARG A 215 41.67 46.57 -11.24
C ARG A 215 41.29 48.04 -11.43
N HIS A 216 41.47 48.58 -12.63
CA HIS A 216 41.11 49.96 -12.93
C HIS A 216 39.59 50.16 -12.91
N VAL A 217 38.84 49.28 -13.57
CA VAL A 217 37.36 49.28 -13.58
C VAL A 217 36.80 49.15 -12.16
N THR A 218 37.30 48.22 -11.33
CA THR A 218 36.81 48.06 -9.94
C THR A 218 37.13 49.27 -9.06
N ARG A 219 38.21 50.01 -9.31
CA ARG A 219 38.60 51.19 -8.53
C ARG A 219 37.84 52.46 -8.94
N HIS A 220 37.53 52.60 -10.23
CA HIS A 220 36.92 53.80 -10.82
C HIS A 220 35.46 53.60 -11.25
N GLY A 221 34.86 52.43 -10.99
CA GLY A 221 33.51 52.05 -11.43
C GLY A 221 32.34 52.86 -10.83
N HIS A 222 32.62 53.88 -10.01
CA HIS A 222 31.65 54.87 -9.53
C HIS A 222 31.68 56.19 -10.30
N GLU A 223 32.58 56.33 -11.29
CA GLU A 223 32.65 57.51 -12.16
C GLU A 223 31.60 57.41 -13.29
N ALA A 224 31.16 58.54 -13.85
CA ALA A 224 30.19 58.58 -14.93
C ALA A 224 30.85 58.19 -16.27
N TRP A 225 30.85 56.89 -16.59
CA TRP A 225 31.40 56.35 -17.83
C TRP A 225 30.37 56.44 -18.97
N PRO A 226 30.80 56.57 -20.25
CA PRO A 226 29.89 56.46 -21.39
C PRO A 226 29.14 55.12 -21.39
N GLU A 227 27.88 55.09 -21.83
CA GLU A 227 27.03 53.88 -21.83
C GLU A 227 27.72 52.69 -22.52
N ASP A 228 28.36 52.90 -23.67
CA ASP A 228 29.11 51.87 -24.39
C ASP A 228 30.22 51.22 -23.53
N LEU A 229 30.86 52.00 -22.66
CA LEU A 229 31.94 51.52 -21.80
C LEU A 229 31.39 50.79 -20.58
N VAL A 230 30.24 51.24 -20.04
CA VAL A 230 29.51 50.55 -18.96
C VAL A 230 29.10 49.15 -19.41
N SER A 231 28.48 49.03 -20.59
CA SER A 231 28.09 47.71 -21.13
C SER A 231 29.29 46.78 -21.34
N LEU A 232 30.45 47.30 -21.75
CA LEU A 232 31.67 46.48 -21.87
C LEU A 232 32.21 46.04 -20.50
N THR A 233 32.13 46.90 -19.48
CA THR A 233 32.55 46.54 -18.12
C THR A 233 31.65 45.47 -17.49
N GLU A 234 30.33 45.52 -17.75
CA GLU A 234 29.40 44.47 -17.33
C GLU A 234 29.76 43.12 -17.95
N GLN A 235 30.08 43.09 -19.25
CA GLN A 235 30.53 41.87 -19.93
C GLN A 235 31.87 41.37 -19.38
N LEU A 236 32.84 42.25 -19.13
CA LEU A 236 34.10 41.87 -18.51
C LEU A 236 33.88 41.27 -17.10
N HIS A 237 32.98 41.84 -16.30
CA HIS A 237 32.62 41.29 -15.00
C HIS A 237 31.94 39.92 -15.13
N TYR A 238 30.98 39.78 -16.06
CA TYR A 238 30.29 38.53 -16.32
C TYR A 238 31.26 37.38 -16.67
N TYR A 239 32.15 37.56 -17.64
CA TYR A 239 33.09 36.51 -18.03
C TYR A 239 34.15 36.23 -16.96
N ASN A 240 34.58 37.24 -16.21
CA ASN A 240 35.51 37.03 -15.09
C ASN A 240 34.86 36.23 -13.96
N GLU A 241 33.60 36.51 -13.59
CA GLU A 241 32.89 35.72 -12.59
C GLU A 241 32.71 34.28 -13.05
N ARG A 242 32.28 34.04 -14.31
CA ARG A 242 32.17 32.67 -14.84
C ARG A 242 33.51 31.94 -14.90
N LEU A 243 34.60 32.63 -15.23
CA LEU A 243 35.95 32.05 -15.22
C LEU A 243 36.38 31.65 -13.81
N LEU A 244 36.07 32.48 -12.81
CA LEU A 244 36.35 32.17 -11.42
C LEU A 244 35.50 31.00 -10.92
N ASP A 245 34.20 30.96 -11.22
CA ASP A 245 33.30 29.86 -10.88
C ASP A 245 33.78 28.55 -11.52
N PHE A 246 34.19 28.60 -12.80
CA PHE A 246 34.77 27.46 -13.51
C PHE A 246 36.06 26.96 -12.84
N THR A 247 36.93 27.89 -12.43
CA THR A 247 38.18 27.56 -11.74
C THR A 247 37.90 26.91 -10.38
N GLN A 248 36.94 27.44 -9.62
CA GLN A 248 36.52 26.87 -8.34
C GLN A 248 35.92 25.47 -8.53
N ALA A 249 35.03 25.30 -9.51
CA ALA A 249 34.43 24.01 -9.80
C ALA A 249 35.49 22.96 -10.23
N ARG A 250 36.51 23.34 -11.02
CA ARG A 250 37.64 22.45 -11.35
C ARG A 250 38.47 22.09 -10.13
N LEU A 251 38.72 23.04 -9.22
CA LEU A 251 39.40 22.74 -7.95
C LEU A 251 38.60 21.74 -7.12
N LEU A 252 37.28 21.92 -7.01
CA LEU A 252 36.38 21.00 -6.30
C LEU A 252 36.30 19.61 -6.95
N GLN A 253 36.31 19.54 -8.29
CA GLN A 253 36.41 18.29 -9.03
C GLN A 253 37.74 17.56 -8.73
N GLY A 254 38.85 18.31 -8.63
CA GLY A 254 40.17 17.80 -8.24
C GLY A 254 40.21 17.21 -6.82
N LEU A 255 39.33 17.66 -5.92
CA LEU A 255 39.14 17.09 -4.58
C LEU A 255 38.33 15.77 -4.59
N ARG A 256 38.01 15.21 -5.76
CA ARG A 256 37.22 13.98 -5.97
C ARG A 256 35.82 14.03 -5.34
N LYS A 257 35.21 15.21 -5.26
CA LYS A 257 33.89 15.42 -4.66
C LYS A 257 32.71 15.36 -5.65
N GLY A 258 32.94 14.90 -6.89
CA GLY A 258 31.86 14.62 -7.85
C GLY A 258 31.07 15.85 -8.31
N VAL A 259 31.75 17.00 -8.46
CA VAL A 259 31.11 18.26 -8.89
C VAL A 259 31.00 18.32 -10.40
N ASP A 260 29.79 18.61 -10.90
CA ASP A 260 29.56 18.96 -12.30
C ASP A 260 29.96 20.43 -12.53
N VAL A 261 31.05 20.62 -13.28
CA VAL A 261 31.63 21.94 -13.54
C VAL A 261 30.67 22.84 -14.32
N GLN A 262 29.95 22.30 -15.31
CA GLN A 262 29.04 23.10 -16.12
C GLN A 262 27.85 23.55 -15.29
N ARG A 263 27.25 22.62 -14.55
CA ARG A 263 26.11 22.93 -13.68
C ARG A 263 26.48 23.88 -12.54
N PHE A 264 27.66 23.70 -11.94
CA PHE A 264 28.15 24.62 -10.90
C PHE A 264 28.34 26.04 -11.41
N THR A 265 28.67 26.28 -12.67
CA THR A 265 28.80 27.67 -13.19
C THR A 265 27.48 28.34 -13.53
N ALA A 266 26.41 27.58 -13.73
CA ALA A 266 25.15 28.08 -14.32
C ALA A 266 23.94 28.01 -13.37
N ASP A 267 23.92 27.10 -12.40
CA ASP A 267 22.78 26.81 -11.52
C ASP A 267 23.10 27.21 -10.07
N ASP A 268 22.55 28.33 -9.61
CA ASP A 268 22.79 28.85 -8.25
C ASP A 268 22.22 27.96 -7.15
N GLN A 269 21.14 27.21 -7.42
CA GLN A 269 20.59 26.24 -6.47
C GLN A 269 21.54 25.05 -6.33
N TYR A 270 22.07 24.55 -7.45
CA TYR A 270 23.09 23.50 -7.42
C TYR A 270 24.40 23.97 -6.75
N LYS A 271 24.83 25.22 -6.95
CA LYS A 271 25.96 25.82 -6.20
C LYS A 271 25.70 25.76 -4.71
N ARG A 272 24.52 26.21 -4.28
CA ARG A 272 24.11 26.21 -2.87
C ARG A 272 24.12 24.81 -2.27
N GLU A 273 23.47 23.84 -2.92
CA GLU A 273 23.44 22.44 -2.48
C GLU A 273 24.84 21.82 -2.44
N THR A 274 25.68 22.09 -3.43
CA THR A 274 27.07 21.61 -3.48
C THR A 274 27.88 22.16 -2.30
N ILE A 275 27.74 23.45 -1.97
CA ILE A 275 28.47 24.09 -0.86
C ILE A 275 28.00 23.55 0.49
N LEU A 276 26.70 23.36 0.67
CA LEU A 276 26.16 22.73 1.88
C LEU A 276 26.64 21.28 2.01
N GLY A 277 26.64 20.50 0.92
CA GLY A 277 27.19 19.15 0.91
C GLY A 277 28.71 19.09 1.18
N LEU A 278 29.48 20.10 0.76
CA LEU A 278 30.91 20.20 1.13
C LEU A 278 31.11 20.44 2.63
N ALA A 279 30.15 21.08 3.31
CA ALA A 279 30.20 21.29 4.75
C ALA A 279 30.00 19.98 5.54
N GLU A 280 29.44 18.93 4.93
CA GLU A 280 29.27 17.59 5.51
C GLU A 280 30.59 16.81 5.49
N THR A 281 31.61 17.32 6.20
CA THR A 281 32.96 16.77 6.21
C THR A 281 33.63 16.86 7.57
N LEU A 282 34.46 15.88 7.90
CA LEU A 282 35.32 15.92 9.07
C LEU A 282 36.66 16.62 8.80
N GLU A 283 37.04 16.78 7.53
CA GLU A 283 38.29 17.41 7.10
C GLU A 283 38.23 18.93 7.25
N GLU A 284 39.11 19.49 8.09
CA GLU A 284 39.14 20.93 8.41
C GLU A 284 39.40 21.81 7.17
N ASN A 285 40.30 21.38 6.28
CA ASN A 285 40.60 22.09 5.05
C ASN A 285 39.36 22.21 4.13
N VAL A 286 38.61 21.12 3.97
CA VAL A 286 37.40 21.10 3.13
C VAL A 286 36.29 21.92 3.76
N TYR A 287 36.13 21.85 5.08
CA TYR A 287 35.18 22.67 5.81
C TYR A 287 35.46 24.17 5.65
N ASN A 288 36.73 24.58 5.73
CA ASN A 288 37.14 25.97 5.51
C ASN A 288 36.89 26.43 4.05
N ILE A 289 37.07 25.54 3.08
CA ILE A 289 36.69 25.81 1.68
C ILE A 289 35.18 26.05 1.58
N ALA A 290 34.35 25.21 2.20
CA ALA A 290 32.89 25.39 2.19
C ALA A 290 32.48 26.75 2.78
N LEU A 291 33.10 27.20 3.88
CA LEU A 291 32.85 28.52 4.45
C LEU A 291 33.27 29.67 3.54
N SER A 292 34.45 29.57 2.92
CA SER A 292 34.92 30.59 1.98
C SER A 292 34.00 30.69 0.75
N LEU A 293 33.52 29.56 0.24
CA LEU A 293 32.56 29.53 -0.86
C LEU A 293 31.20 30.09 -0.44
N ALA A 294 30.70 29.72 0.74
CA ALA A 294 29.45 30.26 1.26
C ALA A 294 29.49 31.79 1.40
N GLN A 295 30.59 32.33 1.93
CA GLN A 295 30.80 33.78 2.00
C GLN A 295 30.81 34.43 0.61
N ARG A 296 31.45 33.80 -0.37
CA ARG A 296 31.52 34.32 -1.75
C ARG A 296 30.15 34.35 -2.44
N TYR A 297 29.40 33.25 -2.37
CA TYR A 297 28.10 33.13 -3.04
C TYR A 297 26.93 33.63 -2.16
N SER A 298 27.22 34.36 -1.09
CA SER A 298 26.21 34.94 -0.18
C SER A 298 25.25 33.91 0.43
N ILE A 299 25.73 32.68 0.65
CA ILE A 299 25.00 31.65 1.40
C ILE A 299 25.16 31.93 2.89
N SER A 300 24.08 31.77 3.65
CA SER A 300 24.11 32.07 5.08
C SER A 300 25.06 31.13 5.82
N HIS A 301 25.97 31.69 6.61
CA HIS A 301 26.83 30.90 7.50
C HIS A 301 26.01 30.08 8.49
N TRP A 302 24.83 30.57 8.87
CA TRP A 302 23.89 29.82 9.70
C TRP A 302 23.49 28.49 9.05
N GLU A 303 23.22 28.50 7.74
CA GLU A 303 22.80 27.29 7.00
C GLU A 303 23.96 26.29 6.87
N VAL A 304 25.18 26.78 6.61
CA VAL A 304 26.38 25.94 6.57
C VAL A 304 26.65 25.28 7.93
N PHE A 305 26.57 26.05 9.02
CA PHE A 305 26.77 25.53 10.37
C PHE A 305 25.67 24.56 10.80
N MET A 306 24.42 24.82 10.42
CA MET A 306 23.30 23.94 10.72
C MET A 306 23.42 22.61 9.96
N THR A 307 23.80 22.66 8.69
CA THR A 307 24.07 21.48 7.85
C THR A 307 25.24 20.67 8.42
N HIS A 308 26.33 21.35 8.82
CA HIS A 308 27.45 20.66 9.46
C HIS A 308 27.03 19.99 10.77
N LEU A 309 26.26 20.70 11.62
CA LEU A 309 25.76 20.14 12.87
C LEU A 309 24.85 18.93 12.63
N GLU A 310 23.99 18.97 11.62
CA GLU A 310 23.18 17.81 11.20
C GLU A 310 24.05 16.62 10.82
N PHE A 311 25.03 16.82 9.93
CA PHE A 311 26.00 15.78 9.55
C PHE A 311 26.72 15.16 10.75
N LEU A 312 27.09 15.98 11.75
CA LEU A 312 27.68 15.46 12.99
C LEU A 312 26.72 14.50 13.71
N PHE A 313 25.41 14.71 13.65
CA PHE A 313 24.41 13.83 14.25
C PHE A 313 23.99 12.63 13.43
N THR A 314 24.10 12.68 12.11
CA THR A 314 23.60 11.62 11.23
C THR A 314 24.72 10.73 10.71
N ASP A 315 25.61 11.28 9.88
CA ASP A 315 26.46 10.49 8.98
C ASP A 315 27.94 10.51 9.37
N SER A 316 28.33 11.34 10.34
CA SER A 316 29.73 11.48 10.75
C SER A 316 30.33 10.25 11.46
N GLY A 317 29.49 9.38 12.04
CA GLY A 317 29.94 8.23 12.84
C GLY A 317 30.64 8.57 14.16
N LEU A 318 30.67 9.84 14.56
CA LEU A 318 31.35 10.30 15.77
C LEU A 318 30.55 10.01 17.06
N SER A 319 31.28 9.79 18.16
CA SER A 319 30.68 9.70 19.49
C SER A 319 30.15 11.07 19.97
N THR A 320 29.20 11.06 20.91
CA THR A 320 28.61 12.30 21.47
C THR A 320 29.66 13.28 22.00
N GLY A 321 30.71 12.77 22.66
CA GLY A 321 31.78 13.61 23.20
C GLY A 321 32.70 14.22 22.13
N GLU A 322 32.94 13.53 21.02
CA GLU A 322 33.73 14.08 19.90
C GLU A 322 32.98 15.19 19.17
N ILE A 323 31.67 15.07 19.11
CA ILE A 323 30.81 16.06 18.45
C ILE A 323 30.69 17.31 19.30
N GLU A 324 30.53 17.13 20.62
CA GLU A 324 30.58 18.27 21.54
C GLU A 324 31.89 19.04 21.39
N LYS A 325 33.04 18.34 21.38
CA LYS A 325 34.34 18.99 21.18
C LYS A 325 34.43 19.71 19.84
N ARG A 326 33.96 19.10 18.75
CA ARG A 326 34.01 19.70 17.41
C ARG A 326 33.10 20.91 17.29
N ALA A 327 31.87 20.84 17.78
CA ALA A 327 30.93 21.94 17.78
C ALA A 327 31.43 23.14 18.61
N GLN A 328 32.12 22.87 19.71
CA GLN A 328 32.78 23.89 20.53
C GLN A 328 33.99 24.50 19.82
N ALA A 329 34.87 23.68 19.21
CA ALA A 329 36.06 24.13 18.49
C ALA A 329 35.72 25.02 17.29
N LEU A 330 34.63 24.70 16.59
CA LEU A 330 34.14 25.48 15.44
C LEU A 330 33.21 26.65 15.84
N HIS A 331 32.95 26.84 17.13
CA HIS A 331 32.07 27.89 17.67
C HIS A 331 30.67 27.95 17.02
N LEU A 332 30.13 26.82 16.55
CA LEU A 332 28.89 26.76 15.74
C LEU A 332 27.72 27.48 16.42
N LEU A 333 27.60 27.31 17.74
CA LEU A 333 26.48 27.84 18.52
C LEU A 333 26.46 29.37 18.61
N GLN A 334 27.57 30.08 18.36
CA GLN A 334 27.55 31.56 18.38
C GLN A 334 26.68 32.12 17.26
N THR A 335 26.75 31.52 16.07
CA THR A 335 25.94 31.91 14.92
C THR A 335 24.57 31.24 14.97
N LEU A 336 24.46 29.96 15.36
CA LEU A 336 23.16 29.27 15.35
C LEU A 336 22.13 29.91 16.31
N LYS A 337 22.60 30.54 17.39
CA LYS A 337 21.78 31.32 18.34
C LYS A 337 21.08 32.53 17.74
N THR A 338 21.48 33.02 16.57
CA THR A 338 20.86 34.21 15.97
C THR A 338 19.44 33.95 15.48
N ASP A 339 19.08 32.69 15.23
CA ASP A 339 17.73 32.26 14.86
C ASP A 339 17.31 30.98 15.62
N PRO A 340 16.81 31.12 16.86
CA PRO A 340 16.41 29.99 17.70
C PRO A 340 15.19 29.20 17.16
N GLU A 341 14.29 29.85 16.43
CA GLU A 341 13.08 29.20 15.88
C GLU A 341 13.45 28.26 14.73
N ALA A 342 14.26 28.75 13.77
CA ALA A 342 14.75 27.91 12.68
C ALA A 342 15.60 26.76 13.22
N PHE A 343 16.42 27.01 14.26
CA PHE A 343 17.25 26.00 14.90
C PHE A 343 16.39 24.88 15.51
N GLN A 344 15.39 25.22 16.32
CA GLN A 344 14.50 24.23 16.92
C GLN A 344 13.75 23.41 15.87
N LYS A 345 13.21 24.06 14.83
CA LYS A 345 12.48 23.39 13.75
C LYS A 345 13.36 22.39 13.00
N HIS A 346 14.61 22.78 12.70
CA HIS A 346 15.57 21.92 12.02
C HIS A 346 16.01 20.75 12.91
N MET A 347 16.34 21.03 14.16
CA MET A 347 16.71 20.03 15.18
C MET A 347 15.59 19.00 15.36
N ALA A 348 14.32 19.42 15.44
CA ALA A 348 13.20 18.52 15.60
C ALA A 348 12.90 17.67 14.35
N LYS A 349 13.10 18.23 13.14
CA LYS A 349 12.76 17.57 11.88
C LYS A 349 13.83 16.57 11.42
N TYR A 350 15.10 16.94 11.52
CA TYR A 350 16.19 16.17 10.90
C TYR A 350 17.08 15.46 11.92
N ILE A 351 17.34 16.06 13.08
CA ILE A 351 18.29 15.51 14.06
C ILE A 351 17.59 14.66 15.13
N TYR A 352 16.46 15.11 15.67
CA TYR A 352 15.78 14.36 16.73
C TYR A 352 15.40 12.95 16.28
N PRO A 353 14.84 12.70 15.07
CA PRO A 353 14.43 11.35 14.65
C PRO A 353 15.60 10.35 14.59
N THR A 354 16.81 10.78 14.24
CA THR A 354 17.97 9.90 14.06
C THR A 354 18.57 9.41 15.38
N ILE A 355 18.32 10.12 16.49
CA ILE A 355 18.85 9.73 17.81
C ILE A 355 18.08 8.52 18.37
N GLY A 356 18.77 7.46 18.76
CA GLY A 356 18.15 6.30 19.41
C GLY A 356 17.52 6.66 20.77
N GLY A 357 16.32 6.12 21.07
CA GLY A 357 15.64 6.40 22.35
C GLY A 357 16.34 5.87 23.60
N LEU A 358 17.29 4.93 23.42
CA LEU A 358 18.15 4.38 24.48
C LEU A 358 19.46 5.16 24.65
N ASP A 359 19.82 6.02 23.69
CA ASP A 359 21.05 6.79 23.75
C ASP A 359 20.85 8.06 24.57
N HIS A 360 20.89 7.90 25.90
CA HIS A 360 20.68 9.00 26.84
C HIS A 360 21.75 10.06 26.75
N GLU A 361 22.98 9.70 26.36
CA GLU A 361 24.07 10.67 26.21
C GLU A 361 23.80 11.60 25.04
N ARG A 362 23.41 11.03 23.90
CA ARG A 362 23.08 11.80 22.70
C ARG A 362 21.85 12.66 22.87
N LEU A 363 20.80 12.13 23.50
CA LEU A 363 19.60 12.90 23.85
C LEU A 363 19.92 14.02 24.83
N LEU A 364 20.76 13.77 25.84
CA LEU A 364 21.18 14.81 26.79
C LEU A 364 21.90 15.95 26.08
N TYR A 365 22.81 15.64 25.15
CA TYR A 365 23.49 16.65 24.37
C TYR A 365 22.53 17.42 23.45
N TYR A 366 21.60 16.73 22.76
CA TYR A 366 20.55 17.35 21.96
C TYR A 366 19.73 18.40 22.74
N PHE A 367 19.20 18.04 23.91
CA PHE A 367 18.43 19.00 24.73
C PHE A 367 19.31 20.11 25.32
N THR A 368 20.59 19.84 25.57
CA THR A 368 21.56 20.86 25.99
C THR A 368 21.81 21.89 24.87
N LEU A 369 21.83 21.46 23.60
CA LEU A 369 21.94 22.37 22.46
C LEU A 369 20.71 23.26 22.31
N LEU A 370 19.50 22.71 22.46
CA LEU A 370 18.25 23.48 22.45
C LEU A 370 18.21 24.52 23.57
N GLU A 371 18.61 24.14 24.78
CA GLU A 371 18.69 25.04 25.93
C GLU A 371 19.71 26.18 25.67
N ASN A 372 20.91 25.83 25.21
CA ASN A 372 21.95 26.80 24.91
C ASN A 372 21.56 27.77 23.79
N CYS A 373 20.69 27.37 22.86
CA CYS A 373 20.22 28.22 21.77
C CYS A 373 18.99 29.06 22.13
N GLY A 374 18.51 29.00 23.37
CA GLY A 374 17.36 29.81 23.81
C GLY A 374 16.01 29.29 23.34
N CYS A 375 15.90 28.00 22.96
CA CYS A 375 14.65 27.41 22.46
C CYS A 375 13.64 27.05 23.57
N ALA A 376 13.85 27.52 24.80
CA ALA A 376 13.07 27.09 25.97
C ALA A 376 11.59 27.53 25.94
N ASP A 377 11.26 28.60 25.20
CA ASP A 377 9.92 29.21 25.19
C ASP A 377 9.22 29.15 23.81
N LEU A 378 9.80 28.48 22.82
CA LEU A 378 9.40 28.53 21.41
C LEU A 378 8.46 27.39 20.96
N GLY A 379 7.85 26.65 21.89
CA GLY A 379 6.91 25.58 21.53
C GLY A 379 5.88 25.23 22.61
N ARG A 380 4.74 24.66 22.19
CA ARG A 380 3.74 24.00 23.06
C ARG A 380 4.19 22.59 23.46
N HIS A 381 5.47 22.42 23.83
CA HIS A 381 5.94 21.12 24.30
C HIS A 381 5.52 20.91 25.76
N ALA A 382 5.00 19.74 26.09
CA ALA A 382 4.61 19.38 27.45
C ALA A 382 5.79 19.47 28.46
N VAL A 383 7.04 19.40 27.98
CA VAL A 383 8.25 19.41 28.81
C VAL A 383 9.29 20.39 28.24
N LYS A 384 9.80 21.28 29.09
CA LYS A 384 10.87 22.22 28.73
C LYS A 384 12.24 21.51 28.58
N PRO A 385 13.17 22.01 27.74
CA PRO A 385 14.49 21.40 27.56
C PRO A 385 15.28 21.22 28.87
N GLU A 386 15.29 22.20 29.79
CA GLU A 386 15.85 22.06 31.14
C GLU A 386 15.32 20.84 31.92
N THR A 387 14.03 20.55 31.78
CA THR A 387 13.39 19.43 32.47
C THR A 387 13.80 18.11 31.83
N HIS A 388 13.92 18.06 30.50
CA HIS A 388 14.51 16.91 29.79
C HIS A 388 15.94 16.62 30.26
N ILE A 389 16.79 17.65 30.35
CA ILE A 389 18.18 17.53 30.82
C ILE A 389 18.22 16.96 32.25
N ARG A 390 17.39 17.47 33.16
CA ARG A 390 17.34 16.99 34.56
C ARG A 390 16.85 15.55 34.67
N LEU A 391 15.89 15.15 33.85
CA LEU A 391 15.38 13.78 33.81
C LEU A 391 16.44 12.83 33.24
N LEU A 392 17.03 13.14 32.09
CA LEU A 392 18.05 12.31 31.43
C LEU A 392 19.28 12.10 32.31
N LYS A 393 19.78 13.15 33.00
CA LYS A 393 20.90 13.01 33.95
C LYS A 393 20.61 12.00 35.07
N LYS A 394 19.37 11.93 35.54
CA LYS A 394 18.97 10.99 36.59
C LYS A 394 18.68 9.60 36.05
N PHE A 395 17.96 9.49 34.93
CA PHE A 395 17.64 8.20 34.31
C PHE A 395 18.86 7.48 33.76
N LYS A 396 19.86 8.20 33.26
CA LYS A 396 21.14 7.61 32.84
C LYS A 396 21.79 6.77 33.96
N VAL A 397 21.66 7.21 35.22
CA VAL A 397 22.21 6.52 36.40
C VAL A 397 21.26 5.45 36.93
N VAL A 398 19.96 5.77 37.01
CA VAL A 398 18.96 4.97 37.73
C VAL A 398 18.29 3.91 36.85
N ALA A 399 18.29 4.10 35.53
CA ALA A 399 17.53 3.32 34.56
C ALA A 399 18.16 3.42 33.15
N SER A 400 19.42 3.00 32.99
CA SER A 400 20.17 3.12 31.73
C SER A 400 19.53 2.41 30.53
N GLY A 401 18.68 1.40 30.75
CA GLY A 401 17.92 0.70 29.70
C GLY A 401 16.60 1.36 29.29
N LEU A 402 16.26 2.55 29.80
CA LEU A 402 14.99 3.22 29.53
C LEU A 402 14.94 3.80 28.12
N ASN A 403 13.86 3.56 27.38
CA ASN A 403 13.64 4.28 26.12
C ASN A 403 13.00 5.65 26.41
N TYR A 404 13.83 6.70 26.49
CA TYR A 404 13.40 8.04 26.88
C TYR A 404 12.43 8.67 25.87
N LYS A 405 12.61 8.40 24.58
CA LYS A 405 11.69 8.90 23.54
C LYS A 405 10.27 8.36 23.73
N ARG A 406 10.13 7.07 24.08
CA ARG A 406 8.82 6.46 24.38
C ARG A 406 8.20 7.04 25.65
N LEU A 407 9.01 7.43 26.63
CA LEU A 407 8.54 8.04 27.87
C LEU A 407 7.90 9.42 27.64
N THR A 408 8.46 10.21 26.72
CA THR A 408 8.03 11.59 26.46
C THR A 408 7.13 11.72 25.22
N ASP A 409 6.64 10.61 24.69
CA ASP A 409 5.74 10.58 23.53
C ASP A 409 4.30 10.81 23.99
N GLU A 410 3.69 11.92 23.57
CA GLU A 410 2.33 12.33 23.96
C GLU A 410 1.25 11.30 23.56
N SER A 411 1.53 10.47 22.54
CA SER A 411 0.58 9.46 22.06
C SER A 411 0.59 8.16 22.89
N LYS A 412 1.62 7.94 23.71
CA LYS A 412 1.84 6.67 24.41
C LYS A 412 1.72 6.83 25.92
N ASN A 413 1.46 5.71 26.60
CA ASN A 413 1.48 5.71 28.06
C ASN A 413 2.92 5.68 28.56
N PRO A 414 3.38 6.65 29.36
CA PRO A 414 4.75 6.66 29.90
C PRO A 414 5.05 5.44 30.78
N LEU A 415 4.02 4.80 31.38
CA LEU A 415 4.18 3.62 32.21
C LEU A 415 4.72 2.42 31.41
N ASP A 416 4.33 2.25 30.15
CA ASP A 416 4.76 1.14 29.30
C ASP A 416 6.28 1.23 29.01
N ALA A 417 6.83 2.45 28.96
CA ALA A 417 8.25 2.68 28.79
C ALA A 417 9.04 2.42 30.09
N LEU A 418 8.44 2.69 31.26
CA LEU A 418 9.08 2.52 32.57
C LEU A 418 9.06 1.07 33.04
N GLU A 419 7.94 0.36 32.89
CA GLU A 419 7.71 -1.03 33.34
C GLU A 419 8.93 -1.96 33.17
N PRO A 420 9.55 -2.09 31.98
CA PRO A 420 10.66 -3.04 31.79
C PRO A 420 11.87 -2.74 32.68
N VAL A 421 12.11 -1.47 33.01
CA VAL A 421 13.31 -1.04 33.76
C VAL A 421 13.05 -0.92 35.26
N LEU A 422 11.78 -0.94 35.71
CA LEU A 422 11.46 -0.88 37.13
C LEU A 422 11.98 -2.10 37.90
N SER A 423 12.64 -1.82 39.02
CA SER A 423 13.20 -2.77 39.98
C SER A 423 13.08 -2.26 41.41
N SER A 424 13.26 -3.14 42.38
CA SER A 424 13.26 -2.80 43.81
C SER A 424 14.29 -1.73 44.21
N GLN A 425 15.38 -1.59 43.45
CA GLN A 425 16.45 -0.62 43.72
C GLN A 425 16.15 0.78 43.17
N ASN A 426 15.44 0.89 42.06
CA ASN A 426 15.23 2.16 41.36
C ASN A 426 13.84 2.78 41.56
N ILE A 427 12.85 2.00 41.99
CA ILE A 427 11.44 2.44 42.11
C ILE A 427 11.29 3.71 42.95
N LEU A 428 11.97 3.82 44.10
CA LEU A 428 11.92 5.00 44.96
C LEU A 428 12.52 6.25 44.30
N SER A 429 13.57 6.07 43.52
CA SER A 429 14.25 7.16 42.81
C SER A 429 13.41 7.64 41.63
N ILE A 430 12.77 6.72 40.90
CA ILE A 430 11.90 7.03 39.76
C ILE A 430 10.56 7.61 40.24
N SER A 431 10.01 7.15 41.36
CA SER A 431 8.76 7.69 41.91
C SER A 431 8.88 9.17 42.28
N LYS A 432 10.05 9.62 42.73
CA LYS A 432 10.36 11.05 42.96
C LYS A 432 10.44 11.88 41.66
N LEU A 433 10.58 11.22 40.51
CA LEU A 433 10.62 11.87 39.19
C LEU A 433 9.28 11.85 38.48
N ALA A 434 8.35 10.99 38.89
CA ALA A 434 7.02 10.86 38.29
C ALA A 434 6.29 12.22 38.13
N PRO A 435 6.28 13.14 39.12
CA PRO A 435 5.60 14.43 38.97
C PRO A 435 6.17 15.36 37.88
N LYS A 436 7.31 15.00 37.26
CA LYS A 436 7.96 15.75 36.17
C LYS A 436 7.80 15.07 34.80
N ILE A 437 7.08 13.95 34.74
CA ILE A 437 6.84 13.17 33.53
C ILE A 437 5.39 13.42 33.11
N PRO A 438 5.14 13.88 31.87
CA PRO A 438 3.78 14.06 31.39
C PRO A 438 3.11 12.70 31.18
N ALA A 439 1.87 12.59 31.63
CA ALA A 439 0.95 11.50 31.35
C ALA A 439 -0.06 11.92 30.27
N LYS A 440 -0.98 11.01 29.91
CA LYS A 440 -2.06 11.31 28.97
C LYS A 440 -2.88 12.51 29.44
N GLU A 441 -3.37 13.30 28.49
CA GLU A 441 -4.23 14.48 28.72
C GLU A 441 -3.55 15.65 29.48
N GLY A 442 -2.21 15.73 29.46
CA GLY A 442 -1.47 16.85 30.04
C GLY A 442 -1.36 16.83 31.57
N ARG A 443 -1.81 15.76 32.23
CA ARG A 443 -1.58 15.52 33.67
C ARG A 443 -0.16 15.01 33.88
N MET A 444 0.42 15.19 35.08
CA MET A 444 1.72 14.60 35.42
C MET A 444 1.54 13.16 35.96
N LEU A 445 2.56 12.33 35.79
CA LEU A 445 2.54 10.94 36.26
C LEU A 445 2.52 10.89 37.79
N LEU A 446 1.58 10.13 38.35
CA LEU A 446 1.47 9.95 39.79
C LEU A 446 2.45 8.88 40.28
N PRO A 447 3.14 9.09 41.42
CA PRO A 447 3.97 8.07 42.04
C PRO A 447 3.20 6.77 42.30
N SER A 448 1.93 6.87 42.69
CA SER A 448 1.06 5.72 42.99
C SER A 448 0.90 4.78 41.79
N SER A 449 0.61 5.32 40.60
CA SER A 449 0.46 4.52 39.36
C SER A 449 1.75 3.82 38.95
N LEU A 450 2.92 4.38 39.28
CA LEU A 450 4.21 3.72 39.06
C LEU A 450 4.39 2.49 39.96
N TYR A 451 4.02 2.62 41.24
CA TYR A 451 4.02 1.49 42.17
C TYR A 451 2.99 0.44 41.75
N THR A 452 1.84 0.82 41.19
CA THR A 452 0.84 -0.12 40.66
C THR A 452 1.45 -1.08 39.64
N VAL A 453 2.07 -0.53 38.59
CA VAL A 453 2.69 -1.33 37.51
C VAL A 453 3.87 -2.16 38.03
N TRP A 454 4.72 -1.57 38.87
CA TRP A 454 5.85 -2.29 39.44
C TRP A 454 5.41 -3.44 40.36
N LEU A 455 4.36 -3.27 41.17
CA LEU A 455 3.87 -4.31 42.08
C LEU A 455 3.25 -5.49 41.32
N GLN A 456 2.50 -5.21 40.23
CA GLN A 456 2.00 -6.26 39.35
C GLN A 456 3.16 -7.06 38.72
N LYS A 457 4.19 -6.35 38.23
CA LYS A 457 5.42 -6.98 37.71
C LYS A 457 6.15 -7.79 38.78
N LEU A 458 6.35 -7.22 39.96
CA LEU A 458 7.04 -7.86 41.09
C LEU A 458 6.35 -9.17 41.48
N PHE A 459 5.02 -9.17 41.56
CA PHE A 459 4.25 -10.36 41.89
C PHE A 459 4.38 -11.43 40.81
N TRP A 460 4.13 -11.10 39.53
CA TRP A 460 4.03 -12.09 38.45
C TRP A 460 5.37 -12.55 37.87
N THR A 461 6.36 -11.67 37.84
CA THR A 461 7.67 -11.91 37.19
C THR A 461 8.84 -11.97 38.15
N GLY A 462 8.63 -11.55 39.41
CA GLY A 462 9.67 -11.45 40.41
C GLY A 462 10.55 -10.20 40.26
N ASP A 463 11.54 -10.09 41.13
CA ASP A 463 12.57 -9.06 41.10
C ASP A 463 13.89 -9.69 41.56
N PRO A 464 15.03 -9.42 40.88
CA PRO A 464 16.31 -10.06 41.19
C PRO A 464 16.75 -9.97 42.67
N HIS A 465 16.24 -9.00 43.44
CA HIS A 465 16.62 -8.80 44.83
C HIS A 465 15.53 -9.26 45.83
N LEU A 466 14.25 -9.03 45.52
CA LEU A 466 13.15 -9.36 46.44
C LEU A 466 12.60 -10.77 46.22
N ILE A 467 12.39 -11.17 44.96
CA ILE A 467 11.77 -12.45 44.57
C ILE A 467 12.61 -13.05 43.44
N LYS A 468 13.63 -13.84 43.83
CA LYS A 468 14.67 -14.35 42.91
C LYS A 468 14.16 -15.42 41.93
N GLN A 469 13.16 -16.18 42.34
CA GLN A 469 12.53 -17.23 41.54
C GLN A 469 11.04 -16.92 41.43
N ILE A 470 10.48 -17.18 40.25
CA ILE A 470 9.05 -17.01 40.01
C ILE A 470 8.31 -18.02 40.90
N PRO A 471 7.33 -17.60 41.72
CA PRO A 471 6.57 -18.51 42.55
C PRO A 471 5.88 -19.60 41.71
N GLU A 472 5.91 -20.85 42.17
CA GLU A 472 5.25 -21.98 41.51
C GLU A 472 4.17 -22.61 42.41
N SER A 473 4.37 -22.58 43.73
CA SER A 473 3.44 -23.17 44.70
C SER A 473 2.56 -22.12 45.39
N SER A 474 1.36 -22.52 45.85
CA SER A 474 0.46 -21.65 46.61
C SER A 474 1.12 -20.90 47.79
N PRO A 475 1.98 -21.52 48.64
CA PRO A 475 2.64 -20.79 49.73
C PRO A 475 3.67 -19.77 49.22
N GLU A 476 4.35 -20.04 48.11
CA GLU A 476 5.28 -19.08 47.50
C GLU A 476 4.55 -17.86 46.94
N TRP A 477 3.38 -18.06 46.31
CA TRP A 477 2.53 -16.95 45.84
C TRP A 477 2.04 -16.08 47.00
N LEU A 478 1.65 -16.69 48.13
CA LEU A 478 1.28 -15.93 49.33
C LEU A 478 2.48 -15.16 49.92
N HIS A 479 3.68 -15.74 49.88
CA HIS A 479 4.90 -15.05 50.31
C HIS A 479 5.25 -13.87 49.40
N ALA A 480 5.14 -14.03 48.07
CA ALA A 480 5.32 -12.95 47.11
C ALA A 480 4.31 -11.81 47.35
N TYR A 481 3.06 -12.15 47.64
CA TYR A 481 2.04 -11.17 48.01
C TYR A 481 2.38 -10.41 49.30
N ASP A 482 2.89 -11.10 50.33
CA ASP A 482 3.33 -10.48 51.58
C ASP A 482 4.49 -9.49 51.38
N ILE A 483 5.31 -9.67 50.34
CA ILE A 483 6.32 -8.69 49.93
C ILE A 483 5.66 -7.47 49.28
N CYS A 484 4.70 -7.67 48.36
CA CYS A 484 3.96 -6.58 47.71
C CYS A 484 3.18 -5.72 48.71
N VAL A 485 2.55 -6.34 49.70
CA VAL A 485 1.78 -5.71 50.78
C VAL A 485 2.57 -4.61 51.50
N LYS A 486 3.89 -4.77 51.66
CA LYS A 486 4.76 -3.79 52.34
C LYS A 486 4.80 -2.42 51.65
N TYR A 487 4.37 -2.34 50.39
CA TYR A 487 4.35 -1.12 49.59
C TYR A 487 2.94 -0.57 49.34
N PHE A 488 1.89 -1.20 49.89
CA PHE A 488 0.51 -0.73 49.72
C PHE A 488 0.27 0.65 50.34
N ASP A 489 1.10 1.08 51.29
CA ASP A 489 1.04 2.42 51.89
C ASP A 489 1.44 3.55 50.91
N ARG A 490 2.13 3.19 49.82
CA ARG A 490 2.53 4.08 48.70
C ARG A 490 1.45 4.24 47.64
N LEU A 491 0.34 3.48 47.72
CA LEU A 491 -0.75 3.52 46.74
C LEU A 491 -1.88 4.45 47.18
N TYR A 492 -2.59 4.99 46.19
CA TYR A 492 -3.90 5.59 46.36
C TYR A 492 -4.99 4.50 46.35
N PRO A 493 -6.20 4.76 46.89
CA PRO A 493 -7.23 3.74 47.02
C PRO A 493 -7.60 3.05 45.69
N GLY A 494 -7.77 3.82 44.61
CA GLY A 494 -8.06 3.27 43.28
C GLY A 494 -6.91 2.43 42.69
N ASP A 495 -5.67 2.85 42.90
CA ASP A 495 -4.48 2.10 42.48
C ASP A 495 -4.29 0.79 43.27
N LEU A 496 -4.60 0.81 44.57
CA LEU A 496 -4.60 -0.39 45.42
C LEU A 496 -5.61 -1.41 44.92
N ILE A 497 -6.83 -0.96 44.60
CA ILE A 497 -7.84 -1.81 43.96
C ILE A 497 -7.28 -2.44 42.68
N ALA A 498 -6.69 -1.63 41.79
CA ALA A 498 -6.14 -2.10 40.53
C ALA A 498 -5.01 -3.14 40.70
N VAL A 499 -4.14 -2.99 41.71
CA VAL A 499 -3.10 -4.00 42.03
C VAL A 499 -3.74 -5.30 42.51
N VAL A 500 -4.65 -5.23 43.48
CA VAL A 500 -5.28 -6.43 44.04
C VAL A 500 -6.07 -7.16 42.96
N ASP A 501 -6.85 -6.42 42.15
CA ASP A 501 -7.63 -6.99 41.06
C ASP A 501 -6.75 -7.65 39.99
N ALA A 502 -5.63 -7.04 39.61
CA ALA A 502 -4.69 -7.63 38.67
C ALA A 502 -4.03 -8.92 39.20
N ILE A 503 -3.92 -9.05 40.52
CA ILE A 503 -3.37 -10.22 41.20
C ILE A 503 -4.44 -11.32 41.39
N THR A 504 -5.71 -10.98 41.65
CA THR A 504 -6.75 -11.96 42.01
C THR A 504 -7.78 -12.25 40.92
N PHE A 505 -8.06 -11.31 40.00
CA PHE A 505 -9.10 -11.42 38.97
C PHE A 505 -8.55 -11.25 37.54
N SER A 506 -7.28 -11.57 37.33
CA SER A 506 -6.70 -11.63 35.97
C SER A 506 -6.76 -13.06 35.41
N PRO A 507 -6.75 -13.24 34.08
CA PRO A 507 -6.67 -14.59 33.49
C PRO A 507 -5.48 -15.41 33.99
N LYS A 508 -4.36 -14.73 34.28
CA LYS A 508 -3.17 -15.34 34.90
C LYS A 508 -3.46 -15.82 36.32
N ALA A 509 -4.26 -15.08 37.08
CA ALA A 509 -4.69 -15.45 38.43
C ALA A 509 -5.55 -16.70 38.44
N VAL A 510 -6.57 -16.77 37.56
CA VAL A 510 -7.44 -17.94 37.43
C VAL A 510 -6.66 -19.20 37.04
N ALA A 511 -5.67 -19.06 36.15
CA ALA A 511 -4.86 -20.18 35.69
C ALA A 511 -3.79 -20.67 36.70
N LYS A 512 -3.19 -19.76 37.49
CA LYS A 512 -2.02 -20.09 38.35
C LYS A 512 -2.30 -20.14 39.85
N LEU A 513 -3.35 -19.48 40.33
CA LEU A 513 -3.65 -19.36 41.75
C LEU A 513 -4.89 -20.17 42.12
N SER A 514 -4.86 -20.82 43.27
CA SER A 514 -6.05 -21.46 43.83
C SER A 514 -7.05 -20.41 44.33
N VAL A 515 -8.33 -20.81 44.50
CA VAL A 515 -9.37 -19.91 45.03
C VAL A 515 -9.02 -19.50 46.47
N GLU A 516 -8.53 -20.44 47.28
CA GLU A 516 -8.18 -20.22 48.69
C GLU A 516 -7.01 -19.23 48.84
N ALA A 517 -6.02 -19.31 47.95
CA ALA A 517 -4.90 -18.37 47.92
C ALA A 517 -5.40 -16.94 47.61
N ARG A 518 -6.29 -16.79 46.63
CA ARG A 518 -6.86 -15.48 46.25
C ARG A 518 -7.76 -14.91 47.35
N GLU A 519 -8.58 -15.73 48.00
CA GLU A 519 -9.37 -15.32 49.17
C GLU A 519 -8.48 -14.79 50.30
N GLU A 520 -7.37 -15.48 50.61
CA GLU A 520 -6.46 -15.04 51.66
C GLU A 520 -5.74 -13.73 51.29
N MET A 521 -5.33 -13.57 50.03
CA MET A 521 -4.75 -12.31 49.52
C MET A 521 -5.74 -11.14 49.66
N THR A 522 -7.00 -11.34 49.28
CA THR A 522 -8.05 -10.32 49.41
C THR A 522 -8.38 -10.03 50.87
N ARG A 523 -8.44 -11.06 51.74
CA ARG A 523 -8.65 -10.90 53.19
C ARG A 523 -7.51 -10.11 53.85
N LYS A 524 -6.26 -10.31 53.41
CA LYS A 524 -5.10 -9.51 53.83
C LYS A 524 -5.22 -8.06 53.36
N ALA A 525 -5.61 -7.81 52.10
CA ALA A 525 -5.85 -6.46 51.59
C ALA A 525 -6.92 -5.71 52.39
N ILE A 526 -8.04 -6.36 52.69
CA ILE A 526 -9.12 -5.81 53.53
C ILE A 526 -8.60 -5.39 54.91
N LYS A 527 -7.80 -6.23 55.58
CA LYS A 527 -7.20 -5.91 56.88
C LYS A 527 -6.31 -4.66 56.81
N ILE A 528 -5.53 -4.52 55.74
CA ILE A 528 -4.65 -3.36 55.52
C ILE A 528 -5.46 -2.09 55.25
N VAL A 529 -6.49 -2.16 54.41
CA VAL A 529 -7.36 -1.01 54.12
C VAL A 529 -8.12 -0.57 55.38
N LYS A 530 -8.63 -1.51 56.20
CA LYS A 530 -9.21 -1.21 57.52
C LYS A 530 -8.21 -0.49 58.42
N HIS A 531 -6.96 -0.94 58.45
CA HIS A 531 -5.89 -0.26 59.19
C HIS A 531 -5.62 1.16 58.69
N PHE A 532 -5.64 1.40 57.38
CA PHE A 532 -5.47 2.74 56.80
C PHE A 532 -6.63 3.69 57.12
N ILE A 533 -7.86 3.17 57.23
CA ILE A 533 -9.04 3.94 57.66
C ILE A 533 -8.91 4.30 59.16
N GLU A 534 -8.46 3.38 60.01
CA GLU A 534 -8.31 3.59 61.46
C GLU A 534 -7.13 4.51 61.82
N LYS A 535 -6.01 4.42 61.08
CA LYS A 535 -4.80 5.23 61.30
C LYS A 535 -4.36 5.92 60.02
N PRO A 536 -5.05 6.99 59.60
CA PRO A 536 -4.59 7.82 58.49
C PRO A 536 -3.27 8.49 58.91
N ARG A 537 -2.14 8.01 58.39
CA ARG A 537 -0.85 8.69 58.58
C ARG A 537 -0.94 10.09 57.98
N LYS A 538 -0.34 11.08 58.65
CA LYS A 538 0.01 12.38 58.04
C LYS A 538 0.94 12.11 56.85
N ARG A 539 0.39 12.00 55.64
CA ARG A 539 1.18 12.12 54.41
C ARG A 539 1.83 13.50 54.41
N ASN A 540 3.10 13.59 54.04
CA ASN A 540 3.86 14.84 54.05
C ASN A 540 3.09 15.90 53.27
N ALA A 541 2.89 17.07 53.88
CA ALA A 541 2.04 18.15 53.37
C ALA A 541 2.53 18.82 52.06
N GLU A 542 3.62 18.34 51.48
CA GLU A 542 4.22 18.88 50.24
C GLU A 542 3.70 18.19 48.95
N GLU A 543 2.88 17.14 49.06
CA GLU A 543 2.24 16.46 47.91
C GLU A 543 0.76 16.84 47.70
N ASN A 544 0.28 17.90 48.36
CA ASN A 544 -1.03 18.48 48.08
C ASN A 544 -0.93 19.47 46.90
N ILE A 545 -0.74 18.96 45.70
CA ILE A 545 -1.21 19.69 44.52
C ILE A 545 -2.71 19.42 44.45
N GLU A 546 -3.49 20.49 44.54
CA GLU A 546 -4.95 20.49 44.42
C GLU A 546 -5.37 19.79 43.12
N GLU A 547 -5.70 18.51 43.20
CA GLU A 547 -6.28 17.76 42.09
C GLU A 547 -7.80 17.88 42.15
N ALA A 548 -8.32 18.83 41.38
CA ALA A 548 -9.73 18.96 41.06
C ALA A 548 -10.16 17.84 40.08
N SER A 549 -10.88 16.84 40.56
CA SER A 549 -11.79 16.02 39.74
C SER A 549 -12.79 15.27 40.63
N ASP A 550 -14.08 15.41 40.32
CA ASP A 550 -15.28 15.00 41.08
C ASP A 550 -15.52 13.49 41.30
N SER A 551 -14.49 12.63 41.27
CA SER A 551 -14.68 11.17 41.42
C SER A 551 -13.50 10.45 42.09
N LYS A 552 -12.96 10.97 43.19
CA LYS A 552 -11.88 10.27 43.91
C LYS A 552 -12.41 9.11 44.76
N VAL A 553 -12.11 7.90 44.33
CA VAL A 553 -12.30 6.65 45.10
C VAL A 553 -11.64 6.78 46.47
N THR A 554 -12.41 6.61 47.54
CA THR A 554 -11.93 6.68 48.93
C THR A 554 -11.46 5.31 49.44
N TYR A 555 -10.78 5.27 50.60
CA TYR A 555 -10.48 3.98 51.24
C TYR A 555 -11.72 3.21 51.68
N VAL A 556 -12.85 3.89 51.92
CA VAL A 556 -14.14 3.24 52.20
C VAL A 556 -14.69 2.58 50.94
N ASP A 557 -14.59 3.25 49.79
CA ASP A 557 -14.98 2.67 48.50
C ASP A 557 -14.10 1.47 48.16
N ALA A 558 -12.78 1.57 48.38
CA ALA A 558 -11.85 0.46 48.21
C ALA A 558 -12.16 -0.71 49.16
N LEU A 559 -12.54 -0.44 50.41
CA LEU A 559 -12.97 -1.47 51.33
C LEU A 559 -14.23 -2.19 50.84
N ASN A 560 -15.27 -1.44 50.47
CA ASN A 560 -16.53 -2.00 49.94
C ASN A 560 -16.28 -2.85 48.68
N HIS A 561 -15.38 -2.38 47.81
CA HIS A 561 -14.97 -3.08 46.60
C HIS A 561 -14.28 -4.40 46.90
N LEU A 562 -13.31 -4.41 47.83
CA LEU A 562 -12.60 -5.62 48.23
C LEU A 562 -13.51 -6.60 48.99
N GLU A 563 -14.45 -6.12 49.82
CA GLU A 563 -15.42 -6.97 50.51
C GLU A 563 -16.39 -7.63 49.51
N LYS A 564 -16.86 -6.92 48.48
CA LYS A 564 -17.61 -7.52 47.37
C LYS A 564 -16.78 -8.54 46.59
N SER A 565 -15.50 -8.24 46.36
CA SER A 565 -14.56 -9.13 45.69
C SER A 565 -14.36 -10.44 46.47
N LEU A 566 -14.20 -10.34 47.79
CA LEU A 566 -14.08 -11.50 48.67
C LEU A 566 -15.35 -12.35 48.65
N ALA A 567 -16.52 -11.71 48.79
CA ALA A 567 -17.80 -12.40 48.72
C ALA A 567 -17.97 -13.15 47.39
N HIS A 568 -17.54 -12.58 46.26
CA HIS A 568 -17.56 -13.29 44.98
C HIS A 568 -16.60 -14.49 44.95
N LEU A 569 -15.37 -14.37 45.46
CA LEU A 569 -14.46 -15.52 45.52
C LEU A 569 -15.06 -16.67 46.34
N GLU A 570 -15.76 -16.36 47.43
CA GLU A 570 -16.48 -17.37 48.24
C GLU A 570 -17.55 -18.11 47.43
N THR A 571 -18.18 -17.45 46.45
CA THR A 571 -19.17 -18.09 45.55
C THR A 571 -18.56 -19.09 44.57
N LEU A 572 -17.24 -19.07 44.33
CA LEU A 572 -16.57 -20.05 43.46
C LEU A 572 -16.59 -21.47 44.06
N HIS A 573 -16.83 -21.59 45.37
CA HIS A 573 -17.08 -22.86 46.05
C HIS A 573 -18.52 -23.37 45.89
N ASN A 574 -19.41 -22.59 45.28
CA ASN A 574 -20.78 -23.01 45.03
C ASN A 574 -20.82 -24.24 44.11
N SER A 575 -21.67 -25.21 44.44
CA SER A 575 -21.77 -26.48 43.71
C SER A 575 -22.03 -26.30 42.21
N PHE A 576 -22.77 -25.26 41.81
CA PHE A 576 -23.01 -24.95 40.42
C PHE A 576 -21.72 -24.53 39.69
N ILE A 577 -20.95 -23.58 40.23
CA ILE A 577 -19.71 -23.10 39.60
C ILE A 577 -18.66 -24.22 39.54
N VAL A 578 -18.56 -25.02 40.61
CA VAL A 578 -17.69 -26.20 40.64
C VAL A 578 -18.10 -27.23 39.57
N SER A 579 -19.40 -27.40 39.31
CA SER A 579 -19.88 -28.28 38.23
C SER A 579 -19.50 -27.78 36.84
N LEU A 580 -19.50 -26.46 36.61
CA LEU A 580 -19.04 -25.86 35.35
C LEU A 580 -17.54 -26.06 35.15
N LYS A 581 -16.75 -25.82 36.20
CA LYS A 581 -15.31 -25.97 36.19
C LYS A 581 -14.86 -27.41 35.90
N ASN A 582 -15.56 -28.39 36.47
CA ASN A 582 -15.20 -29.81 36.34
C ASN A 582 -15.92 -30.51 35.17
N SER A 583 -16.65 -29.78 34.34
CA SER A 583 -17.35 -30.35 33.18
C SER A 583 -16.36 -30.83 32.11
N GLU A 584 -16.71 -31.88 31.36
CA GLU A 584 -15.92 -32.34 30.20
C GLU A 584 -16.08 -31.41 28.99
N GLN A 585 -17.12 -30.57 28.97
CA GLN A 585 -17.37 -29.63 27.88
C GLN A 585 -16.54 -28.34 28.05
N GLU A 586 -15.67 -28.05 27.08
CA GLU A 586 -14.79 -26.88 27.09
C GLU A 586 -15.57 -25.55 27.20
N ILE A 587 -16.76 -25.47 26.61
CA ILE A 587 -17.63 -24.28 26.67
C ILE A 587 -18.10 -24.01 28.11
N LEU A 588 -18.43 -25.06 28.87
CA LEU A 588 -18.88 -24.93 30.26
C LEU A 588 -17.74 -24.51 31.18
N GLN A 589 -16.52 -25.02 30.94
CA GLN A 589 -15.32 -24.57 31.65
C GLN A 589 -15.05 -23.08 31.39
N LYS A 590 -15.19 -22.62 30.13
CA LYS A 590 -15.06 -21.20 29.77
C LYS A 590 -16.04 -20.31 30.53
N TYR A 591 -17.28 -20.75 30.73
CA TYR A 591 -18.23 -19.97 31.55
C TYR A 591 -17.81 -19.90 33.02
N SER A 592 -17.21 -20.96 33.58
CA SER A 592 -16.63 -20.89 34.92
C SER A 592 -15.53 -19.83 35.00
N ASP A 593 -14.63 -19.79 34.01
CA ASP A 593 -13.54 -18.81 33.97
C ASP A 593 -14.05 -17.38 33.77
N LEU A 594 -15.03 -17.18 32.89
CA LEU A 594 -15.68 -15.88 32.69
C LEU A 594 -16.40 -15.41 33.95
N TYR A 595 -17.05 -16.33 34.68
CA TYR A 595 -17.69 -16.01 35.94
C TYR A 595 -16.67 -15.57 36.99
N ASP A 596 -15.57 -16.30 37.14
CA ASP A 596 -14.47 -15.97 38.04
C ASP A 596 -13.89 -14.57 37.75
N LEU A 597 -13.65 -14.26 36.47
CA LEU A 597 -13.19 -12.94 36.03
C LEU A 597 -14.25 -11.83 36.13
N SER A 598 -15.53 -12.19 36.23
CA SER A 598 -16.63 -11.22 36.29
C SER A 598 -16.66 -10.46 37.61
N ARG A 599 -16.20 -11.07 38.71
CA ARG A 599 -16.29 -10.53 40.08
C ARG A 599 -17.72 -10.13 40.49
N SER A 600 -18.73 -10.82 39.95
CA SER A 600 -20.13 -10.44 40.07
C SER A 600 -20.46 -9.01 39.60
N GLU A 601 -19.67 -8.43 38.69
CA GLU A 601 -20.00 -7.13 38.11
C GLU A 601 -21.19 -7.25 37.16
N LYS A 602 -22.19 -6.38 37.35
CA LYS A 602 -23.43 -6.39 36.57
C LYS A 602 -23.20 -6.43 35.05
N GLY A 603 -22.30 -5.59 34.52
CA GLY A 603 -22.02 -5.54 33.08
C GLY A 603 -21.40 -6.83 32.54
N LYS A 604 -20.34 -7.33 33.19
CA LYS A 604 -19.65 -8.57 32.78
C LYS A 604 -20.54 -9.80 32.88
N LEU A 605 -21.34 -9.89 33.96
CA LEU A 605 -22.30 -10.98 34.14
C LEU A 605 -23.42 -10.93 33.11
N HIS A 606 -23.94 -9.74 32.80
CA HIS A 606 -24.93 -9.58 31.73
C HIS A 606 -24.36 -10.04 30.39
N ASP A 607 -23.14 -9.61 30.04
CA ASP A 607 -22.48 -10.02 28.79
C ASP A 607 -22.22 -11.52 28.73
N GLN A 608 -21.81 -12.14 29.84
CA GLN A 608 -21.68 -13.59 29.95
C GLN A 608 -23.03 -14.29 29.80
N ALA A 609 -24.09 -13.83 30.47
CA ALA A 609 -25.42 -14.42 30.39
C ALA A 609 -25.98 -14.33 28.96
N VAL A 610 -25.78 -13.21 28.27
CA VAL A 610 -26.14 -13.05 26.85
C VAL A 610 -25.33 -14.01 25.98
N THR A 611 -24.04 -14.19 26.25
CA THR A 611 -23.20 -15.15 25.52
C THR A 611 -23.71 -16.58 25.70
N MET A 612 -24.03 -17.00 26.93
CA MET A 612 -24.64 -18.30 27.20
C MET A 612 -25.97 -18.48 26.47
N CYS A 613 -26.79 -17.44 26.39
CA CYS A 613 -28.05 -17.46 25.66
C CYS A 613 -27.83 -17.64 24.14
N LEU A 614 -26.88 -16.90 23.55
CA LEU A 614 -26.51 -17.03 22.14
C LEU A 614 -25.85 -18.38 21.80
N ASP A 615 -25.20 -19.01 22.78
CA ASP A 615 -24.68 -20.37 22.67
C ASP A 615 -25.78 -21.45 22.81
N GLY A 616 -27.05 -21.07 22.98
CA GLY A 616 -28.19 -21.99 23.10
C GLY A 616 -28.25 -22.73 24.43
N GLN A 617 -27.63 -22.21 25.50
CA GLN A 617 -27.63 -22.87 26.81
C GLN A 617 -29.01 -22.78 27.49
N PRO A 618 -29.37 -23.77 28.34
CA PRO A 618 -30.66 -23.77 29.03
C PRO A 618 -30.88 -22.53 29.91
N LEU A 619 -32.07 -21.94 29.89
CA LEU A 619 -32.39 -20.72 30.65
C LEU A 619 -32.23 -20.91 32.17
N ARG A 620 -32.52 -22.11 32.69
CA ARG A 620 -32.26 -22.46 34.09
C ARG A 620 -30.80 -22.32 34.49
N MET A 621 -29.88 -22.64 33.59
CA MET A 621 -28.45 -22.52 33.84
C MET A 621 -28.03 -21.05 33.94
N ILE A 622 -28.61 -20.20 33.10
CA ILE A 622 -28.43 -18.74 33.16
C ILE A 622 -29.01 -18.19 34.47
N GLN A 623 -30.20 -18.64 34.87
CA GLN A 623 -30.83 -18.28 36.13
C GLN A 623 -29.98 -18.71 37.35
N GLN A 624 -29.40 -19.91 37.32
CA GLN A 624 -28.50 -20.39 38.36
C GLN A 624 -27.23 -19.54 38.46
N LEU A 625 -26.60 -19.17 37.33
CA LEU A 625 -25.44 -18.28 37.32
C LEU A 625 -25.76 -16.91 37.94
N LEU A 626 -26.89 -16.31 37.54
CA LEU A 626 -27.35 -15.03 38.09
C LEU A 626 -27.72 -15.14 39.58
N GLY A 627 -28.24 -16.29 40.02
CA GLY A 627 -28.57 -16.56 41.43
C GLY A 627 -27.36 -16.78 42.33
N VAL A 628 -26.21 -17.21 41.77
CA VAL A 628 -24.96 -17.41 42.53
C VAL A 628 -24.23 -16.09 42.77
N ALA A 629 -24.36 -15.12 41.85
CA ALA A 629 -23.66 -13.84 41.90
C ALA A 629 -24.04 -12.95 43.10
N VAL A 630 -23.07 -12.13 43.52
CA VAL A 630 -23.17 -11.30 44.72
C VAL A 630 -23.74 -9.92 44.42
N GLY A 631 -24.83 -9.56 45.10
CA GLY A 631 -25.45 -8.24 45.07
C GLY A 631 -26.72 -8.15 44.22
N PRO A 632 -27.45 -7.01 44.25
CA PRO A 632 -28.64 -6.83 43.42
C PRO A 632 -28.21 -6.65 41.96
N LEU A 633 -28.50 -7.65 41.13
CA LEU A 633 -28.16 -7.60 39.71
C LEU A 633 -29.22 -6.83 38.91
N ASP A 634 -30.49 -6.90 39.32
CA ASP A 634 -31.65 -6.43 38.54
C ASP A 634 -31.56 -6.90 37.07
N ILE A 635 -31.12 -8.15 36.87
CA ILE A 635 -31.06 -8.81 35.56
C ILE A 635 -31.95 -10.05 35.67
N SER A 636 -33.00 -10.10 34.86
CA SER A 636 -33.83 -11.30 34.70
C SER A 636 -33.38 -12.12 33.47
N PRO A 637 -33.63 -13.44 33.45
CA PRO A 637 -33.45 -14.24 32.23
C PRO A 637 -34.20 -13.65 31.02
N LYS A 638 -35.36 -13.01 31.25
CA LYS A 638 -36.13 -12.31 30.21
C LYS A 638 -35.34 -11.17 29.58
N ASP A 639 -34.65 -10.34 30.38
CA ASP A 639 -33.83 -9.24 29.87
C ASP A 639 -32.66 -9.76 29.02
N VAL A 640 -32.06 -10.88 29.44
CA VAL A 640 -30.95 -11.54 28.73
C VAL A 640 -31.40 -12.05 27.36
N VAL A 641 -32.53 -12.77 27.30
CA VAL A 641 -33.08 -13.29 26.04
C VAL A 641 -33.50 -12.14 25.12
N GLN A 642 -34.10 -11.08 25.66
CA GLN A 642 -34.43 -9.88 24.87
C GLN A 642 -33.18 -9.24 24.27
N CYS A 643 -32.08 -9.12 25.02
CA CYS A 643 -30.82 -8.57 24.52
C CYS A 643 -30.20 -9.46 23.43
N ALA A 644 -30.21 -10.78 23.61
CA ALA A 644 -29.74 -11.75 22.62
C ALA A 644 -30.52 -11.62 21.30
N ILE A 645 -31.85 -11.54 21.36
CA ILE A 645 -32.71 -11.39 20.17
C ILE A 645 -32.46 -10.07 19.45
N ARG A 646 -32.32 -8.96 20.18
CA ARG A 646 -31.96 -7.67 19.57
C ARG A 646 -30.62 -7.73 18.84
N LYS A 647 -29.61 -8.42 19.40
CA LYS A 647 -28.32 -8.63 18.71
C LYS A 647 -28.49 -9.46 17.44
N ILE A 648 -29.24 -10.56 17.48
CA ILE A 648 -29.50 -11.41 16.32
C ILE A 648 -30.23 -10.63 15.21
N ILE A 649 -31.29 -9.89 15.56
CA ILE A 649 -32.05 -9.05 14.62
C ILE A 649 -31.14 -8.01 13.95
N SER A 650 -30.26 -7.37 14.72
CA SER A 650 -29.28 -6.39 14.21
C SER A 650 -28.37 -7.02 13.15
N VAL A 651 -27.87 -8.25 13.37
CA VAL A 651 -27.03 -8.96 12.39
C VAL A 651 -27.83 -9.39 11.16
N LEU A 652 -29.04 -9.94 11.36
CA LEU A 652 -29.92 -10.33 10.27
C LEU A 652 -30.32 -9.13 9.38
N GLY A 653 -30.40 -7.94 9.96
CA GLY A 653 -30.67 -6.68 9.24
C GLY A 653 -29.44 -5.99 8.64
N GLY A 654 -28.27 -6.65 8.63
CA GLY A 654 -27.07 -6.15 7.95
C GLY A 654 -26.26 -5.11 8.72
N THR A 655 -26.54 -4.89 10.01
CA THR A 655 -25.71 -4.03 10.88
C THR A 655 -24.61 -4.84 11.57
N SER A 656 -23.40 -4.28 11.71
CA SER A 656 -22.18 -5.00 12.15
C SER A 656 -22.14 -5.30 13.66
N ALA A 657 -23.19 -5.88 14.22
CA ALA A 657 -23.10 -6.50 15.54
C ALA A 657 -22.37 -7.86 15.41
N ASP A 658 -21.41 -8.13 16.29
CA ASP A 658 -20.72 -9.43 16.33
C ASP A 658 -21.49 -10.41 17.22
N LEU A 659 -21.75 -11.63 16.72
CA LEU A 659 -22.37 -12.74 17.48
C LEU A 659 -21.32 -13.61 18.19
N GLY A 660 -20.07 -13.14 18.30
CA GLY A 660 -18.98 -13.88 18.91
C GLY A 660 -18.32 -14.89 17.96
N GLY A 661 -18.25 -14.57 16.67
CA GLY A 661 -17.62 -15.39 15.64
C GLY A 661 -18.44 -15.57 14.35
N PRO A 662 -17.91 -16.31 13.35
CA PRO A 662 -18.60 -16.59 12.08
C PRO A 662 -19.67 -17.67 12.29
N ARG A 663 -20.75 -17.32 12.99
CA ARG A 663 -21.90 -18.21 13.20
C ARG A 663 -23.08 -17.72 12.36
N ASP A 664 -23.83 -18.66 11.81
CA ASP A 664 -25.07 -18.36 11.09
C ASP A 664 -26.10 -17.79 12.10
N PRO A 665 -26.54 -16.52 11.94
CA PRO A 665 -27.49 -15.89 12.86
C PRO A 665 -28.82 -16.65 12.97
N LEU A 666 -29.24 -17.37 11.92
CA LEU A 666 -30.47 -18.17 11.93
C LEU A 666 -30.32 -19.42 12.81
N GLN A 667 -29.18 -20.11 12.75
CA GLN A 667 -28.89 -21.24 13.64
C GLN A 667 -28.77 -20.81 15.11
N VAL A 668 -28.21 -19.62 15.35
CA VAL A 668 -28.15 -19.03 16.70
C VAL A 668 -29.56 -18.75 17.23
N LEU A 669 -30.45 -18.22 16.37
CA LEU A 669 -31.85 -18.00 16.73
C LEU A 669 -32.57 -19.31 17.05
N GLU A 670 -32.37 -20.37 16.24
CA GLU A 670 -32.91 -21.70 16.50
C GLU A 670 -32.50 -22.22 17.88
N GLY A 671 -31.22 -22.08 18.25
CA GLY A 671 -30.73 -22.48 19.56
C GLY A 671 -31.39 -21.71 20.71
N VAL A 672 -31.56 -20.39 20.58
CA VAL A 672 -32.22 -19.55 21.59
C VAL A 672 -33.69 -19.92 21.73
N VAL A 673 -34.40 -20.08 20.61
CA VAL A 673 -35.82 -20.45 20.59
C VAL A 673 -36.03 -21.85 21.18
N ALA A 674 -35.17 -22.81 20.85
CA ALA A 674 -35.21 -24.16 21.43
C ALA A 674 -34.97 -24.15 22.95
N ALA A 675 -34.05 -23.30 23.45
CA ALA A 675 -33.82 -23.14 24.88
C ALA A 675 -35.04 -22.54 25.62
N VAL A 676 -35.74 -21.59 24.99
CA VAL A 676 -36.99 -21.03 25.54
C VAL A 676 -38.11 -22.08 25.51
N HIS A 677 -38.28 -22.80 24.41
CA HIS A 677 -39.26 -23.89 24.30
C HIS A 677 -39.05 -24.94 25.39
N THR A 678 -37.81 -25.39 25.58
CA THR A 678 -37.45 -26.37 26.62
C THR A 678 -37.75 -25.85 28.03
N SER A 679 -37.58 -24.55 28.28
CA SER A 679 -37.91 -23.93 29.58
C SER A 679 -39.42 -23.91 29.83
N VAL A 680 -40.23 -23.66 28.78
CA VAL A 680 -41.70 -23.72 28.85
C VAL A 680 -42.18 -25.16 29.06
N ASP A 681 -41.64 -26.13 28.32
CA ASP A 681 -41.97 -27.56 28.48
C ASP A 681 -41.69 -28.09 29.89
N ASN A 682 -40.59 -27.62 30.48
CA ASN A 682 -40.19 -27.97 31.84
C ASN A 682 -40.98 -27.21 32.93
N GLY A 683 -41.90 -26.32 32.56
CA GLY A 683 -42.75 -25.56 33.48
C GLY A 683 -42.00 -24.47 34.26
N GLU A 684 -40.86 -23.98 33.76
CA GLU A 684 -40.05 -22.95 34.43
C GLU A 684 -40.59 -21.53 34.19
N GLU A 685 -41.34 -21.34 33.09
CA GLU A 685 -42.02 -20.09 32.70
C GLU A 685 -41.14 -18.81 32.78
N LEU A 686 -39.83 -18.94 32.54
CA LEU A 686 -38.86 -17.83 32.65
C LEU A 686 -39.05 -16.77 31.55
N VAL A 687 -39.44 -17.20 30.35
CA VAL A 687 -39.76 -16.38 29.18
C VAL A 687 -40.95 -17.02 28.47
N SER A 688 -41.95 -16.22 28.12
CA SER A 688 -43.12 -16.73 27.41
C SER A 688 -42.89 -16.75 25.89
N PRO A 689 -43.55 -17.67 25.14
CA PRO A 689 -43.54 -17.64 23.68
C PRO A 689 -44.06 -16.31 23.10
N GLU A 690 -45.01 -15.67 23.79
CA GLU A 690 -45.56 -14.36 23.40
C GLU A 690 -44.51 -13.25 23.48
N ASP A 691 -43.60 -13.29 24.46
CA ASP A 691 -42.50 -12.32 24.56
C ASP A 691 -41.56 -12.42 23.35
N LEU A 692 -41.24 -13.64 22.90
CA LEU A 692 -40.43 -13.87 21.70
C LEU A 692 -41.11 -13.33 20.45
N LEU A 693 -42.42 -13.59 20.31
CA LEU A 693 -43.21 -13.07 19.21
C LEU A 693 -43.24 -11.53 19.22
N GLU A 694 -43.43 -10.91 20.39
CA GLU A 694 -43.40 -9.45 20.53
C GLU A 694 -42.08 -8.85 20.03
N TRP A 695 -40.94 -9.48 20.35
CA TRP A 695 -39.62 -8.95 19.98
C TRP A 695 -39.23 -9.21 18.52
N LEU A 696 -39.72 -10.29 17.91
CA LEU A 696 -39.43 -10.66 16.51
C LEU A 696 -40.43 -10.06 15.51
N ARG A 697 -41.66 -9.73 15.92
CA ARG A 697 -42.70 -9.10 15.08
C ARG A 697 -42.21 -7.86 14.33
N PRO A 698 -41.52 -6.87 14.96
CA PRO A 698 -41.05 -5.67 14.26
C PRO A 698 -40.09 -5.99 13.11
N PHE A 699 -39.18 -6.96 13.29
CA PHE A 699 -38.27 -7.38 12.23
C PHE A 699 -39.00 -8.12 11.10
N CYS A 700 -39.95 -8.99 11.45
CA CYS A 700 -40.73 -9.73 10.46
C CYS A 700 -41.66 -8.82 9.64
N ALA A 701 -42.11 -7.70 10.21
CA ALA A 701 -42.99 -6.71 9.57
C ALA A 701 -42.24 -5.61 8.80
N ASP A 702 -40.91 -5.50 8.94
CA ASP A 702 -40.11 -4.45 8.30
C ASP A 702 -39.81 -4.78 6.82
N ASP A 703 -40.39 -3.97 5.93
CA ASP A 703 -40.27 -4.10 4.48
C ASP A 703 -38.89 -3.73 3.92
N THR A 704 -38.02 -3.12 4.73
CA THR A 704 -36.64 -2.81 4.35
C THR A 704 -35.67 -3.98 4.53
N GLN A 705 -36.10 -5.05 5.21
CA GLN A 705 -35.25 -6.21 5.53
C GLN A 705 -35.33 -7.33 4.47
N PRO A 706 -34.27 -8.15 4.31
CA PRO A 706 -34.27 -9.23 3.31
C PRO A 706 -35.34 -10.30 3.56
N VAL A 707 -36.03 -10.73 2.48
CA VAL A 707 -37.16 -11.68 2.53
C VAL A 707 -36.76 -13.05 3.11
N ARG A 708 -35.62 -13.59 2.69
CA ARG A 708 -35.17 -14.94 3.09
C ARG A 708 -34.98 -15.09 4.62
N PRO A 709 -34.26 -14.20 5.33
CA PRO A 709 -34.23 -14.14 6.79
C PRO A 709 -35.60 -14.04 7.45
N ARG A 710 -36.48 -13.15 6.97
CA ARG A 710 -37.83 -12.96 7.55
C ARG A 710 -38.65 -14.25 7.50
N VAL A 711 -38.61 -14.96 6.36
CA VAL A 711 -39.31 -16.24 6.18
C VAL A 711 -38.73 -17.34 7.09
N HIS A 712 -37.41 -17.42 7.22
CA HIS A 712 -36.76 -18.42 8.09
C HIS A 712 -37.05 -18.17 9.57
N VAL A 713 -37.02 -16.92 10.05
CA VAL A 713 -37.40 -16.59 11.44
C VAL A 713 -38.82 -17.06 11.74
N LEU A 714 -39.76 -16.82 10.83
CA LEU A 714 -41.14 -17.30 10.95
C LEU A 714 -41.24 -18.83 10.90
N GLN A 715 -40.36 -19.51 10.16
CA GLN A 715 -40.28 -20.96 10.13
C GLN A 715 -39.79 -21.55 11.45
N ILE A 716 -38.74 -20.97 12.02
CA ILE A 716 -38.20 -21.38 13.33
C ILE A 716 -39.28 -21.27 14.40
N LEU A 717 -40.02 -20.16 14.43
CA LEU A 717 -41.12 -19.94 15.36
C LEU A 717 -42.28 -20.94 15.15
N GLY A 718 -42.67 -21.18 13.90
CA GLY A 718 -43.77 -22.10 13.59
C GLY A 718 -43.45 -23.58 13.77
N GLN A 719 -42.17 -23.97 13.73
CA GLN A 719 -41.72 -25.32 14.06
C GLN A 719 -41.55 -25.53 15.56
N SER A 720 -41.17 -24.47 16.28
CA SER A 720 -40.87 -24.55 17.71
C SER A 720 -42.09 -24.31 18.59
N PHE A 721 -43.16 -23.65 18.13
CA PHE A 721 -44.35 -23.41 18.94
C PHE A 721 -45.62 -23.91 18.22
N HIS A 722 -46.59 -24.42 18.99
CA HIS A 722 -47.92 -24.73 18.46
C HIS A 722 -48.67 -23.42 18.17
N LEU A 723 -48.58 -22.94 16.92
CA LEU A 723 -49.34 -21.79 16.43
C LEU A 723 -50.85 -22.11 16.42
N THR A 724 -51.68 -21.12 16.71
CA THR A 724 -53.14 -21.24 16.53
C THR A 724 -53.48 -21.37 15.03
N GLU A 725 -54.66 -21.91 14.68
CA GLU A 725 -55.07 -22.02 13.25
C GLU A 725 -55.10 -20.65 12.54
N GLU A 726 -55.43 -19.57 13.26
CA GLU A 726 -55.43 -18.22 12.73
C GLU A 726 -54.00 -17.70 12.49
N ASP A 727 -53.09 -17.93 13.43
CA ASP A 727 -51.67 -17.56 13.29
C ASP A 727 -50.98 -18.38 12.18
N GLY A 728 -51.37 -19.65 12.01
CA GLY A 728 -50.91 -20.50 10.91
C GLY A 728 -51.35 -19.98 9.54
N LYS A 729 -52.59 -19.48 9.42
CA LYS A 729 -53.09 -18.86 8.18
C LYS A 729 -52.39 -17.52 7.89
N LEU A 730 -52.19 -16.69 8.91
CA LEU A 730 -51.44 -15.42 8.80
C LEU A 730 -49.98 -15.66 8.41
N LEU A 731 -49.34 -16.69 8.95
CA LEU A 731 -47.98 -17.10 8.59
C LEU A 731 -47.88 -17.47 7.11
N VAL A 732 -48.85 -18.21 6.58
CA VAL A 732 -48.92 -18.57 5.15
C VAL A 732 -49.16 -17.32 4.30
N LEU A 733 -50.03 -16.39 4.73
CA LEU A 733 -50.25 -15.10 4.06
C LEU A 733 -48.96 -14.28 3.99
N PHE A 734 -48.30 -14.02 5.11
CA PHE A 734 -47.09 -13.20 5.14
C PHE A 734 -45.94 -13.81 4.34
N ARG A 735 -45.81 -15.13 4.34
CA ARG A 735 -44.84 -15.83 3.47
C ARG A 735 -45.16 -15.65 1.99
N THR A 736 -46.44 -15.80 1.64
CA THR A 736 -46.92 -15.63 0.26
C THR A 736 -46.70 -14.20 -0.21
N GLU A 737 -47.10 -13.21 0.59
CA GLU A 737 -46.94 -11.79 0.29
C GLU A 737 -45.47 -11.40 0.13
N ALA A 738 -44.58 -11.89 1.00
CA ALA A 738 -43.15 -11.59 0.92
C ALA A 738 -42.50 -12.15 -0.35
N ILE A 739 -42.91 -13.33 -0.82
CA ILE A 739 -42.43 -13.94 -2.06
C ILE A 739 -43.02 -13.21 -3.28
N LEU A 740 -44.32 -12.89 -3.24
CA LEU A 740 -45.01 -12.23 -4.36
C LEU A 740 -44.53 -10.80 -4.58
N LYS A 741 -44.24 -10.02 -3.53
CA LYS A 741 -43.67 -8.67 -3.68
C LYS A 741 -42.31 -8.68 -4.38
N ALA A 742 -41.53 -9.76 -4.27
CA ALA A 742 -40.20 -9.86 -4.87
C ALA A 742 -40.24 -10.11 -6.38
N ALA A 743 -41.15 -10.97 -6.87
CA ALA A 743 -41.23 -11.35 -8.29
C ALA A 743 -42.45 -10.78 -9.03
N TRP A 744 -43.57 -10.54 -8.35
CA TRP A 744 -44.81 -9.97 -8.90
C TRP A 744 -45.33 -8.80 -8.03
N PRO A 745 -44.62 -7.67 -7.97
CA PRO A 745 -45.00 -6.52 -7.13
C PRO A 745 -46.37 -5.91 -7.47
N GLN A 746 -46.94 -6.25 -8.63
CA GLN A 746 -48.26 -5.79 -9.07
C GLN A 746 -49.43 -6.64 -8.54
N ARG A 747 -49.19 -7.87 -8.07
CA ARG A 747 -50.24 -8.75 -7.51
C ARG A 747 -50.26 -8.62 -5.99
N GLN A 748 -51.32 -7.99 -5.47
CA GLN A 748 -51.60 -7.96 -4.02
C GLN A 748 -52.25 -9.27 -3.60
N VAL A 749 -51.87 -9.82 -2.45
CA VAL A 749 -52.38 -11.09 -1.91
C VAL A 749 -53.32 -10.80 -0.76
N ASP A 750 -54.51 -11.39 -0.77
CA ASP A 750 -55.47 -11.33 0.34
C ASP A 750 -55.54 -12.67 1.10
N ILE A 751 -56.06 -12.67 2.32
CA ILE A 751 -56.30 -13.88 3.13
C ILE A 751 -57.11 -14.90 2.34
N ALA A 752 -58.08 -14.45 1.54
CA ALA A 752 -58.89 -15.31 0.69
C ALA A 752 -58.05 -16.08 -0.35
N ASP A 753 -56.95 -15.52 -0.86
CA ASP A 753 -56.08 -16.17 -1.86
C ASP A 753 -55.33 -17.39 -1.28
N VAL A 754 -55.10 -17.41 0.03
CA VAL A 754 -54.33 -18.46 0.72
C VAL A 754 -55.13 -19.30 1.72
N GLU A 755 -56.41 -18.98 1.91
CA GLU A 755 -57.29 -19.57 2.92
C GLU A 755 -57.40 -21.10 2.79
N ASN A 756 -57.59 -21.58 1.56
CA ASN A 756 -57.82 -22.99 1.25
C ASN A 756 -56.90 -23.49 0.14
N GLU A 757 -56.73 -24.81 0.03
CA GLU A 757 -55.88 -25.46 -0.99
C GLU A 757 -56.28 -25.06 -2.43
N GLU A 758 -57.58 -24.93 -2.71
CA GLU A 758 -58.09 -24.54 -4.03
C GLU A 758 -57.69 -23.11 -4.41
N ASN A 759 -57.73 -22.18 -3.44
CA ASN A 759 -57.37 -20.78 -3.67
C ASN A 759 -55.86 -20.65 -3.89
N ARG A 760 -55.04 -21.34 -3.07
CA ARG A 760 -53.58 -21.40 -3.25
C ARG A 760 -53.19 -21.96 -4.61
N TYR A 761 -53.85 -23.01 -5.06
CA TYR A 761 -53.59 -23.57 -6.39
C TYR A 761 -54.02 -22.63 -7.51
N SER A 762 -55.16 -21.94 -7.37
CA SER A 762 -55.62 -20.96 -8.35
C SER A 762 -54.64 -19.80 -8.48
N LEU A 763 -54.13 -19.28 -7.36
CA LEU A 763 -53.08 -18.27 -7.32
C LEU A 763 -51.79 -18.80 -7.99
N PHE A 764 -51.37 -20.02 -7.68
CA PHE A 764 -50.21 -20.63 -8.34
C PHE A 764 -50.36 -20.72 -9.85
N MET A 765 -51.52 -21.14 -10.35
CA MET A 765 -51.78 -21.22 -11.79
C MET A 765 -51.80 -19.84 -12.46
N GLU A 766 -52.30 -18.80 -11.78
CA GLU A 766 -52.25 -17.40 -12.23
C GLU A 766 -50.80 -16.91 -12.37
N LEU A 767 -49.97 -17.14 -11.36
CA LEU A 767 -48.56 -16.76 -11.36
C LEU A 767 -47.76 -17.56 -12.38
N LEU A 768 -48.00 -18.86 -12.48
CA LEU A 768 -47.35 -19.74 -13.46
C LEU A 768 -47.69 -19.32 -14.89
N ALA A 769 -48.94 -18.92 -15.15
CA ALA A 769 -49.36 -18.45 -16.46
C ALA A 769 -48.70 -17.13 -16.85
N SER A 770 -48.43 -16.25 -15.88
CA SER A 770 -47.79 -14.95 -16.10
C SER A 770 -46.25 -14.99 -16.11
N SER A 771 -45.64 -16.10 -15.68
CA SER A 771 -44.18 -16.26 -15.61
C SER A 771 -43.54 -16.50 -16.99
N GLN A 772 -42.44 -15.79 -17.25
CA GLN A 772 -41.63 -15.90 -18.48
C GLN A 772 -40.12 -16.01 -18.19
N HIS A 773 -39.66 -15.60 -17.01
CA HIS A 773 -38.23 -15.56 -16.66
C HIS A 773 -37.85 -16.62 -15.61
N GLU A 774 -36.59 -17.09 -15.65
CA GLU A 774 -36.07 -18.11 -14.73
C GLU A 774 -36.22 -17.73 -13.25
N VAL A 775 -35.94 -16.46 -12.92
CA VAL A 775 -36.07 -15.93 -11.56
C VAL A 775 -37.50 -16.09 -11.04
N GLU A 776 -38.51 -15.88 -11.88
CA GLU A 776 -39.92 -16.03 -11.50
C GLU A 776 -40.25 -17.50 -11.19
N PHE A 777 -39.76 -18.45 -11.98
CA PHE A 777 -39.92 -19.87 -11.70
C PHE A 777 -39.23 -20.29 -10.40
N GLN A 778 -38.04 -19.76 -10.08
CA GLN A 778 -37.38 -20.00 -8.79
C GLN A 778 -38.21 -19.46 -7.61
N HIS A 779 -38.87 -18.31 -7.76
CA HIS A 779 -39.78 -17.79 -6.74
C HIS A 779 -41.05 -18.65 -6.60
N LEU A 780 -41.54 -19.29 -7.67
CA LEU A 780 -42.62 -20.29 -7.57
C LEU A 780 -42.19 -21.55 -6.82
N VAL A 781 -40.94 -22.00 -6.97
CA VAL A 781 -40.39 -23.11 -6.18
C VAL A 781 -40.41 -22.76 -4.68
N LEU A 782 -39.91 -21.57 -4.32
CA LEU A 782 -39.94 -21.08 -2.94
C LEU A 782 -41.37 -20.97 -2.40
N LEU A 783 -42.31 -20.54 -3.24
CA LEU A 783 -43.72 -20.42 -2.86
C LEU A 783 -44.33 -21.80 -2.54
N LEU A 784 -44.12 -22.79 -3.40
CA LEU A 784 -44.62 -24.15 -3.19
C LEU A 784 -43.97 -24.84 -1.99
N GLN A 785 -42.70 -24.57 -1.69
CA GLN A 785 -42.01 -25.06 -0.48
C GLN A 785 -42.52 -24.37 0.80
N ALA A 786 -42.92 -23.11 0.72
CA ALA A 786 -43.43 -22.34 1.86
C ALA A 786 -44.86 -22.72 2.25
N TRP A 787 -45.59 -23.39 1.35
CA TRP A 787 -46.99 -23.76 1.48
C TRP A 787 -47.19 -25.19 2.02
N PRO A 788 -48.29 -25.46 2.75
CA PRO A 788 -48.70 -26.82 3.08
C PRO A 788 -48.87 -27.70 1.82
N PRO A 789 -48.56 -29.01 1.87
CA PRO A 789 -48.77 -29.91 0.73
C PRO A 789 -50.22 -29.88 0.26
N MET A 790 -50.41 -29.95 -1.06
CA MET A 790 -51.73 -29.93 -1.71
C MET A 790 -52.08 -31.36 -2.08
N GLU A 791 -52.93 -32.02 -1.28
CA GLU A 791 -53.21 -33.46 -1.35
C GLU A 791 -54.67 -33.80 -1.76
N SER A 792 -55.46 -32.82 -2.23
CA SER A 792 -56.90 -33.03 -2.48
C SER A 792 -57.23 -34.23 -3.40
N GLU A 793 -58.12 -35.11 -2.91
CA GLU A 793 -58.59 -36.35 -3.57
C GLU A 793 -59.19 -36.14 -4.97
N ASN A 794 -59.61 -34.92 -5.32
CA ASN A 794 -60.20 -34.56 -6.62
C ASN A 794 -59.17 -34.38 -7.74
N ARG A 795 -57.88 -34.58 -7.48
CA ARG A 795 -56.76 -34.33 -8.40
C ARG A 795 -55.98 -35.61 -8.72
N THR A 796 -56.71 -36.66 -9.05
CA THR A 796 -56.18 -37.99 -9.41
C THR A 796 -55.35 -38.04 -10.70
N SER A 797 -55.19 -36.92 -11.41
CA SER A 797 -54.35 -36.83 -12.60
C SER A 797 -53.00 -36.22 -12.25
N ILE A 798 -51.92 -36.95 -12.52
CA ILE A 798 -50.51 -36.53 -12.32
C ILE A 798 -50.24 -35.16 -12.97
N THR A 799 -50.90 -34.88 -14.10
CA THR A 799 -50.85 -33.61 -14.82
C THR A 799 -51.47 -32.42 -14.08
N SER A 800 -52.11 -32.62 -12.93
CA SER A 800 -52.67 -31.54 -12.09
C SER A 800 -51.81 -31.24 -10.85
N ASN A 801 -50.70 -31.96 -10.67
CA ASN A 801 -49.75 -31.68 -9.60
C ASN A 801 -48.99 -30.36 -9.87
N PRO A 802 -48.92 -29.43 -8.90
CA PRO A 802 -48.30 -28.12 -9.10
C PRO A 802 -46.80 -28.20 -9.43
N TRP A 803 -46.08 -29.17 -8.86
CA TRP A 803 -44.67 -29.41 -9.18
C TRP A 803 -44.48 -29.92 -10.61
N MET A 804 -45.36 -30.81 -11.07
CA MET A 804 -45.35 -31.30 -12.45
C MET A 804 -45.69 -30.19 -13.45
N ARG A 805 -46.66 -29.32 -13.12
CA ARG A 805 -47.02 -28.15 -13.93
C ARG A 805 -45.88 -27.15 -14.02
N LEU A 806 -45.22 -26.86 -12.90
CA LEU A 806 -44.06 -25.99 -12.85
C LEU A 806 -42.94 -26.50 -13.74
N ALA A 807 -42.53 -27.77 -13.56
CA ALA A 807 -41.47 -28.38 -14.36
C ALA A 807 -41.82 -28.43 -15.85
N THR A 808 -43.08 -28.74 -16.19
CA THR A 808 -43.55 -28.77 -17.58
C THR A 808 -43.48 -27.38 -18.23
N GLU A 809 -43.93 -26.33 -17.53
CA GLU A 809 -43.90 -24.96 -18.06
C GLU A 809 -42.48 -24.40 -18.12
N MET A 810 -41.61 -24.71 -17.15
CA MET A 810 -40.18 -24.40 -17.21
C MET A 810 -39.54 -25.03 -18.46
N LEU A 811 -39.78 -26.31 -18.71
CA LEU A 811 -39.22 -27.04 -19.85
C LEU A 811 -39.79 -26.64 -21.22
N THR A 812 -40.95 -25.97 -21.27
CA THR A 812 -41.61 -25.57 -22.52
C THR A 812 -41.47 -24.08 -22.83
N ARG A 813 -41.42 -23.20 -21.82
CA ARG A 813 -41.37 -21.74 -22.00
C ARG A 813 -39.97 -21.14 -21.86
N CYS A 814 -39.06 -21.77 -21.11
CA CYS A 814 -37.71 -21.24 -20.96
C CYS A 814 -36.85 -21.58 -22.19
N THR A 815 -36.65 -20.61 -23.09
CA THR A 815 -35.66 -20.69 -24.17
C THR A 815 -34.29 -20.24 -23.65
N VAL A 816 -33.70 -21.00 -22.73
CA VAL A 816 -32.32 -20.73 -22.28
C VAL A 816 -31.36 -21.11 -23.41
N ASP A 817 -30.36 -20.28 -23.68
CA ASP A 817 -29.26 -20.59 -24.62
C ASP A 817 -28.54 -21.90 -24.23
N ASN A 818 -28.65 -22.32 -22.96
CA ASN A 818 -28.06 -23.53 -22.40
C ASN A 818 -29.14 -24.49 -21.84
N LYS A 819 -29.65 -25.39 -22.67
CA LYS A 819 -30.71 -26.35 -22.28
C LYS A 819 -30.28 -27.32 -21.16
N GLU A 820 -28.98 -27.56 -21.00
CA GLU A 820 -28.43 -28.47 -19.99
C GLU A 820 -28.65 -27.93 -18.57
N GLU A 821 -28.46 -26.62 -18.35
CA GLU A 821 -28.68 -25.95 -17.05
C GLU A 821 -30.14 -26.05 -16.59
N LEU A 822 -31.09 -25.93 -17.52
CA LEU A 822 -32.52 -26.08 -17.24
C LEU A 822 -32.86 -27.49 -16.74
N GLY A 823 -32.23 -28.52 -17.32
CA GLY A 823 -32.38 -29.90 -16.87
C GLY A 823 -31.81 -30.13 -15.47
N ASP A 824 -30.68 -29.50 -15.16
CA ASP A 824 -30.05 -29.57 -13.84
C ASP A 824 -30.86 -28.82 -12.76
N GLU A 825 -31.51 -27.70 -13.09
CA GLU A 825 -32.42 -27.02 -12.17
C GLU A 825 -33.66 -27.85 -11.84
N VAL A 826 -34.26 -28.53 -12.83
CA VAL A 826 -35.38 -29.46 -12.59
C VAL A 826 -34.95 -30.61 -11.67
N LEU A 827 -33.74 -31.15 -11.87
CA LEU A 827 -33.12 -32.13 -10.99
C LEU A 827 -32.98 -31.61 -9.54
N LYS A 828 -32.45 -30.40 -9.37
CA LYS A 828 -32.29 -29.76 -8.05
C LYS A 828 -33.64 -29.59 -7.35
N ILE A 829 -34.67 -29.17 -8.10
CA ILE A 829 -36.03 -29.06 -7.57
C ILE A 829 -36.49 -30.43 -7.07
N CYS A 830 -36.44 -31.48 -7.88
CA CYS A 830 -36.84 -32.83 -7.46
C CYS A 830 -36.08 -33.32 -6.23
N ARG A 831 -34.76 -33.12 -6.18
CA ARG A 831 -33.93 -33.50 -5.03
C ARG A 831 -34.26 -32.73 -3.76
N SER A 832 -34.63 -31.46 -3.87
CA SER A 832 -35.08 -30.65 -2.73
C SER A 832 -36.39 -31.17 -2.10
N LEU A 833 -37.16 -31.96 -2.84
CA LEU A 833 -38.42 -32.54 -2.37
C LEU A 833 -38.21 -33.90 -1.70
N TYR A 834 -37.06 -34.54 -1.84
CA TYR A 834 -36.78 -35.83 -1.20
C TYR A 834 -36.79 -35.72 0.32
N GLY A 835 -37.47 -36.66 0.99
CA GLY A 835 -37.64 -36.65 2.45
C GLY A 835 -38.68 -35.63 2.96
N THR A 836 -39.33 -34.88 2.08
CA THR A 836 -40.43 -33.97 2.43
C THR A 836 -41.79 -34.58 2.12
N LYS A 837 -42.87 -34.02 2.69
CA LYS A 837 -44.25 -34.40 2.35
C LYS A 837 -44.63 -34.07 0.89
N HIS A 838 -43.77 -33.38 0.13
CA HIS A 838 -44.00 -32.96 -1.26
C HIS A 838 -43.36 -33.88 -2.30
N MET A 839 -42.86 -35.05 -1.90
CA MET A 839 -42.19 -35.99 -2.81
C MET A 839 -43.13 -36.43 -3.95
N LEU A 840 -42.61 -36.40 -5.19
CA LEU A 840 -43.33 -36.85 -6.37
C LEU A 840 -43.47 -38.39 -6.38
N PRO A 841 -44.64 -38.94 -6.74
CA PRO A 841 -44.81 -40.39 -6.90
C PRO A 841 -44.03 -40.92 -8.10
N ALA A 842 -43.77 -42.23 -8.13
CA ALA A 842 -42.99 -42.89 -9.19
C ALA A 842 -43.57 -42.63 -10.60
N GLU A 843 -44.90 -42.59 -10.75
CA GLU A 843 -45.53 -42.24 -12.03
C GLU A 843 -45.26 -40.77 -12.44
N GLY A 844 -45.15 -39.85 -11.47
CA GLY A 844 -44.77 -38.45 -11.72
C GLY A 844 -43.32 -38.31 -12.18
N ILE A 845 -42.41 -39.06 -11.56
CA ILE A 845 -41.01 -39.11 -11.97
C ILE A 845 -40.89 -39.71 -13.38
N LYS A 846 -41.70 -40.73 -13.70
CA LYS A 846 -41.78 -41.30 -15.05
C LYS A 846 -42.21 -40.26 -16.08
N GLU A 847 -43.31 -39.54 -15.85
CA GLU A 847 -43.78 -38.51 -16.79
C GLU A 847 -42.75 -37.38 -16.97
N LEU A 848 -42.13 -36.93 -15.87
CA LEU A 848 -41.12 -35.87 -15.92
C LEU A 848 -39.85 -36.32 -16.65
N SER A 849 -39.42 -37.57 -16.44
CA SER A 849 -38.30 -38.16 -17.18
C SER A 849 -38.58 -38.24 -18.68
N LEU A 850 -39.81 -38.56 -19.09
CA LEU A 850 -40.24 -38.55 -20.48
C LEU A 850 -40.25 -37.13 -21.05
N LEU A 851 -40.70 -36.12 -20.29
CA LEU A 851 -40.67 -34.72 -20.71
C LEU A 851 -39.23 -34.24 -20.97
N LEU A 852 -38.28 -34.60 -20.10
CA LEU A 852 -36.86 -34.30 -20.30
C LEU A 852 -36.30 -35.00 -21.54
N LEU A 853 -36.68 -36.26 -21.80
CA LEU A 853 -36.28 -36.99 -23.02
C LEU A 853 -36.84 -36.34 -24.29
N HIS A 854 -38.09 -35.88 -24.30
CA HIS A 854 -38.68 -35.16 -25.44
C HIS A 854 -37.94 -33.85 -25.74
N GLN A 855 -37.33 -33.22 -24.73
CA GLN A 855 -36.51 -32.02 -24.88
C GLN A 855 -35.03 -32.33 -25.18
N SER A 856 -34.68 -33.57 -25.50
CA SER A 856 -33.31 -34.05 -25.75
C SER A 856 -32.34 -33.94 -24.56
N LEU A 857 -32.87 -33.89 -23.32
CA LEU A 857 -32.09 -33.84 -22.07
C LEU A 857 -31.94 -35.24 -21.47
N LEU A 858 -31.07 -36.03 -22.09
CA LEU A 858 -30.85 -37.43 -21.72
C LEU A 858 -30.23 -37.59 -20.32
N LEU A 859 -29.17 -36.84 -20.00
CA LEU A 859 -28.43 -37.00 -18.76
C LEU A 859 -29.28 -36.68 -17.50
N PRO A 860 -30.01 -35.54 -17.42
CA PRO A 860 -30.90 -35.28 -16.29
C PRO A 860 -32.01 -36.32 -16.12
N SER A 861 -32.57 -36.81 -17.23
CA SER A 861 -33.59 -37.85 -17.22
C SER A 861 -33.06 -39.17 -16.65
N LEU A 862 -31.85 -39.59 -17.06
CA LEU A 862 -31.21 -40.80 -16.55
C LEU A 862 -30.92 -40.72 -15.05
N LYS A 863 -30.46 -39.57 -14.55
CA LYS A 863 -30.21 -39.36 -13.10
C LYS A 863 -31.50 -39.50 -12.28
N LEU A 864 -32.58 -38.86 -12.71
CA LEU A 864 -33.89 -38.98 -12.04
C LEU A 864 -34.42 -40.42 -12.03
N LEU A 865 -34.31 -41.13 -13.15
CA LEU A 865 -34.76 -42.52 -13.24
C LEU A 865 -33.99 -43.43 -12.28
N LEU A 866 -32.68 -43.20 -12.11
CA LEU A 866 -31.79 -44.05 -11.32
C LEU A 866 -31.72 -43.68 -9.82
N GLU A 867 -32.03 -42.44 -9.45
CA GLU A 867 -32.08 -41.99 -8.04
C GLU A 867 -33.25 -42.61 -7.26
N THR A 868 -34.30 -43.03 -7.96
CA THR A 868 -35.45 -43.71 -7.33
C THR A 868 -35.12 -45.15 -6.94
N GLN A 869 -35.80 -45.71 -5.93
CA GLN A 869 -35.68 -47.13 -5.58
C GLN A 869 -36.64 -48.04 -6.39
N ASP A 870 -37.18 -47.57 -7.52
CA ASP A 870 -38.18 -48.30 -8.32
C ASP A 870 -37.52 -49.05 -9.48
N ASP A 871 -37.61 -50.39 -9.43
CA ASP A 871 -37.06 -51.30 -10.44
C ASP A 871 -37.61 -51.04 -11.86
N ASN A 872 -38.86 -50.56 -11.99
CA ASN A 872 -39.47 -50.26 -13.29
C ASN A 872 -38.87 -49.00 -13.91
N LEU A 873 -38.53 -47.99 -13.09
CA LEU A 873 -37.86 -46.76 -13.55
C LEU A 873 -36.40 -47.04 -13.91
N HIS A 874 -35.72 -47.91 -13.14
CA HIS A 874 -34.39 -48.40 -13.49
C HIS A 874 -34.38 -49.15 -14.81
N ALA A 875 -35.40 -49.99 -15.07
CA ALA A 875 -35.53 -50.69 -16.35
C ALA A 875 -35.69 -49.70 -17.52
N MET A 876 -36.47 -48.64 -17.36
CA MET A 876 -36.58 -47.56 -18.35
C MET A 876 -35.27 -46.81 -18.56
N GLY A 877 -34.54 -46.50 -17.47
CA GLY A 877 -33.22 -45.87 -17.56
C GLY A 877 -32.22 -46.72 -18.33
N LEU A 878 -32.23 -48.04 -18.09
CA LEU A 878 -31.39 -49.00 -18.81
C LEU A 878 -31.75 -49.13 -20.29
N GLU A 879 -33.04 -49.09 -20.63
CA GLU A 879 -33.49 -49.06 -22.02
C GLU A 879 -32.90 -47.85 -22.74
N GLN A 880 -32.99 -46.65 -22.15
CA GLN A 880 -32.39 -45.43 -22.71
C GLN A 880 -30.87 -45.55 -22.84
N ILE A 881 -30.17 -46.05 -21.82
CA ILE A 881 -28.71 -46.29 -21.85
C ILE A 881 -28.32 -47.24 -23.00
N SER A 882 -29.13 -48.27 -23.26
CA SER A 882 -28.86 -49.24 -24.34
C SER A 882 -28.99 -48.64 -25.75
N THR A 883 -29.77 -47.57 -25.91
CA THR A 883 -29.93 -46.87 -27.20
C THR A 883 -28.75 -45.95 -27.54
N VAL A 884 -27.90 -45.63 -26.58
CA VAL A 884 -26.74 -44.75 -26.77
C VAL A 884 -25.62 -45.51 -27.47
N SER A 885 -25.22 -45.03 -28.65
CA SER A 885 -24.14 -45.64 -29.44
C SER A 885 -22.75 -45.12 -29.08
N LYS A 886 -22.63 -43.89 -28.56
CA LYS A 886 -21.36 -43.26 -28.18
C LYS A 886 -21.51 -42.43 -26.91
N VAL A 887 -20.63 -42.67 -25.94
CA VAL A 887 -20.57 -41.93 -24.67
C VAL A 887 -19.80 -40.61 -24.87
N ASN A 888 -20.39 -39.50 -24.42
CA ASN A 888 -19.82 -38.15 -24.45
C ASN A 888 -20.22 -37.36 -23.18
N VAL A 889 -19.76 -36.12 -23.07
CA VAL A 889 -20.00 -35.28 -21.87
C VAL A 889 -21.49 -34.95 -21.66
N SER A 890 -22.30 -34.92 -22.73
CA SER A 890 -23.73 -34.59 -22.65
C SER A 890 -24.62 -35.78 -22.25
N ASN A 891 -24.08 -37.01 -22.19
CA ASN A 891 -24.85 -38.21 -21.84
C ASN A 891 -24.25 -39.06 -20.71
N CYS A 892 -23.05 -38.71 -20.22
CA CYS A 892 -22.40 -39.44 -19.15
C CYS A 892 -21.47 -38.52 -18.34
N ASP A 893 -21.73 -38.45 -17.05
CA ASP A 893 -20.88 -37.81 -16.06
C ASP A 893 -20.55 -38.76 -14.90
N GLN A 894 -19.70 -38.31 -13.98
CA GLN A 894 -19.28 -39.12 -12.83
C GLN A 894 -20.46 -39.45 -11.90
N GLU A 895 -21.43 -38.55 -11.77
CA GLU A 895 -22.61 -38.73 -10.91
C GLU A 895 -23.51 -39.86 -11.43
N LEU A 896 -23.81 -39.89 -12.73
CA LEU A 896 -24.57 -40.97 -13.36
C LEU A 896 -23.88 -42.33 -13.18
N LEU A 897 -22.55 -42.38 -13.30
CA LEU A 897 -21.76 -43.60 -13.10
C LEU A 897 -21.84 -44.08 -11.65
N SER A 898 -21.82 -43.18 -10.67
CA SER A 898 -22.05 -43.53 -9.26
C SER A 898 -23.43 -44.11 -9.04
N LEU A 899 -24.48 -43.46 -9.56
CA LEU A 899 -25.87 -43.91 -9.42
C LEU A 899 -26.09 -45.32 -10.01
N LEU A 900 -25.48 -45.62 -11.15
CA LEU A 900 -25.53 -46.96 -11.77
C LEU A 900 -24.85 -48.04 -10.92
N LEU A 901 -23.78 -47.69 -10.19
CA LEU A 901 -23.08 -48.61 -9.29
C LEU A 901 -23.83 -48.78 -7.97
N ASP A 902 -24.36 -47.69 -7.42
CA ASP A 902 -25.19 -47.70 -6.20
C ASP A 902 -26.48 -48.49 -6.39
N ALA A 903 -27.10 -48.41 -7.58
CA ALA A 903 -28.27 -49.21 -7.97
C ALA A 903 -27.93 -50.68 -8.34
N GLY A 904 -26.66 -51.08 -8.30
CA GLY A 904 -26.24 -52.45 -8.62
C GLY A 904 -26.42 -52.87 -10.08
N LEU A 905 -26.47 -51.91 -11.01
CA LEU A 905 -26.81 -52.16 -12.42
C LEU A 905 -25.60 -52.46 -13.32
N LEU A 906 -24.40 -52.64 -12.74
CA LEU A 906 -23.15 -52.88 -13.46
C LEU A 906 -23.24 -54.03 -14.48
N VAL A 907 -23.81 -55.17 -14.07
CA VAL A 907 -23.95 -56.37 -14.92
C VAL A 907 -24.80 -56.09 -16.16
N LYS A 908 -25.88 -55.32 -16.00
CA LYS A 908 -26.81 -55.00 -17.10
C LYS A 908 -26.20 -53.99 -18.09
N CYS A 909 -25.14 -53.29 -17.68
CA CYS A 909 -24.43 -52.33 -18.53
C CYS A 909 -23.26 -52.95 -19.32
N VAL A 910 -22.90 -54.22 -19.14
CA VAL A 910 -21.73 -54.85 -19.79
C VAL A 910 -21.78 -54.76 -21.32
N SER A 911 -22.97 -54.90 -21.90
CA SER A 911 -23.19 -54.81 -23.34
C SER A 911 -23.31 -53.38 -23.89
N THR A 912 -23.18 -52.36 -23.05
CA THR A 912 -23.37 -50.94 -23.43
C THR A 912 -22.02 -50.20 -23.47
N PRO A 913 -21.91 -49.09 -24.21
CA PRO A 913 -20.66 -48.32 -24.27
C PRO A 913 -20.31 -47.61 -22.95
N PHE A 914 -21.18 -47.67 -21.94
CA PHE A 914 -20.93 -47.16 -20.59
C PHE A 914 -20.02 -48.09 -19.77
N TYR A 915 -19.94 -49.37 -20.10
CA TYR A 915 -19.17 -50.36 -19.33
C TYR A 915 -17.69 -49.96 -19.07
N PRO A 916 -16.91 -49.53 -20.08
CA PRO A 916 -15.51 -49.11 -19.84
C PRO A 916 -15.39 -47.88 -18.93
N HIS A 917 -16.40 -47.00 -18.93
CA HIS A 917 -16.46 -45.80 -18.11
C HIS A 917 -16.83 -46.15 -16.66
N LEU A 918 -17.80 -47.06 -16.47
CA LEU A 918 -18.17 -47.61 -15.16
C LEU A 918 -17.00 -48.31 -14.47
N ILE A 919 -16.25 -49.16 -15.19
CA ILE A 919 -15.10 -49.87 -14.63
C ILE A 919 -13.97 -48.90 -14.23
N ARG A 920 -13.77 -47.83 -15.01
CA ARG A 920 -12.79 -46.79 -14.66
C ARG A 920 -13.22 -45.99 -13.42
N HIS A 921 -14.50 -45.66 -13.32
CA HIS A 921 -15.06 -44.91 -12.19
C HIS A 921 -15.07 -45.75 -10.90
N LEU A 922 -15.45 -47.03 -11.01
CA LEU A 922 -15.42 -48.00 -9.91
C LEU A 922 -14.00 -48.15 -9.31
N GLN A 923 -12.95 -48.15 -10.14
CA GLN A 923 -11.56 -48.20 -9.67
C GLN A 923 -11.11 -46.94 -8.90
N GLN A 924 -11.83 -45.83 -9.04
CA GLN A 924 -11.53 -44.55 -8.41
C GLN A 924 -12.44 -44.26 -7.21
N GLY A 925 -13.54 -45.01 -7.05
CA GLY A 925 -14.57 -44.79 -6.04
C GLY A 925 -14.49 -45.71 -4.82
N HIS A 926 -15.54 -45.66 -3.97
CA HIS A 926 -15.63 -46.38 -2.69
C HIS A 926 -16.28 -47.77 -2.78
N TRP A 927 -16.70 -48.21 -3.97
CA TRP A 927 -17.39 -49.49 -4.17
C TRP A 927 -16.42 -50.67 -4.07
N ASP A 928 -16.87 -51.78 -3.50
CA ASP A 928 -16.07 -53.00 -3.40
C ASP A 928 -15.94 -53.68 -4.78
N ALA A 929 -14.76 -53.52 -5.39
CA ALA A 929 -14.44 -54.12 -6.66
C ALA A 929 -14.44 -55.66 -6.64
N GLU A 930 -14.19 -56.29 -5.48
CA GLU A 930 -14.23 -57.75 -5.35
C GLU A 930 -15.68 -58.27 -5.30
N GLU A 931 -16.59 -57.53 -4.64
CA GLU A 931 -18.02 -57.84 -4.63
C GLU A 931 -18.66 -57.66 -6.02
N GLN A 932 -18.33 -56.57 -6.71
CA GLN A 932 -18.83 -56.33 -8.07
C GLN A 932 -18.28 -57.34 -9.08
N ALA A 933 -17.04 -57.82 -8.91
CA ALA A 933 -16.49 -58.90 -9.71
C ALA A 933 -17.23 -60.23 -9.48
N LYS A 934 -17.66 -60.53 -8.25
CA LYS A 934 -18.51 -61.70 -7.95
C LYS A 934 -19.85 -61.63 -8.68
N HIS A 935 -20.50 -60.46 -8.70
CA HIS A 935 -21.75 -60.27 -9.43
C HIS A 935 -21.58 -60.46 -10.96
N LEU A 936 -20.49 -59.97 -11.54
CA LEU A 936 -20.15 -60.19 -12.95
C LEU A 936 -19.91 -61.69 -13.26
N TRP A 937 -19.20 -62.38 -12.37
CA TRP A 937 -18.92 -63.81 -12.52
C TRP A 937 -20.20 -64.66 -12.46
N GLN A 938 -21.07 -64.39 -11.49
CA GLN A 938 -22.35 -65.08 -11.34
C GLN A 938 -23.28 -64.85 -12.54
N ALA A 939 -23.15 -63.70 -13.22
CA ALA A 939 -23.88 -63.39 -14.45
C ALA A 939 -23.25 -63.98 -15.72
N GLY A 940 -22.14 -64.73 -15.62
CA GLY A 940 -21.47 -65.37 -16.76
C GLY A 940 -20.44 -64.49 -17.48
N HIS A 941 -20.09 -63.33 -16.94
CA HIS A 941 -19.06 -62.43 -17.47
C HIS A 941 -17.71 -62.68 -16.79
N GLU A 942 -17.17 -63.90 -16.99
CA GLU A 942 -15.97 -64.40 -16.29
C GLU A 942 -14.70 -63.60 -16.60
N ALA A 943 -14.50 -63.23 -17.87
CA ALA A 943 -13.31 -62.49 -18.30
C ALA A 943 -13.33 -61.04 -17.79
N GLU A 944 -14.51 -60.43 -17.78
CA GLU A 944 -14.78 -59.10 -17.25
C GLU A 944 -14.56 -59.02 -15.73
N ALA A 945 -15.07 -60.00 -14.98
CA ALA A 945 -14.87 -60.13 -13.54
C ALA A 945 -13.38 -60.25 -13.19
N GLY A 946 -12.67 -61.16 -13.87
CA GLY A 946 -11.24 -61.34 -13.66
C GLY A 946 -10.39 -60.13 -14.06
N SER A 947 -10.79 -59.40 -15.12
CA SER A 947 -10.15 -58.15 -15.53
C SER A 947 -10.34 -57.04 -14.49
N LEU A 948 -11.53 -56.95 -13.88
CA LEU A 948 -11.81 -56.02 -12.80
C LEU A 948 -10.96 -56.31 -11.56
N LEU A 949 -10.83 -57.58 -11.15
CA LEU A 949 -9.99 -57.98 -10.00
C LEU A 949 -8.51 -57.70 -10.21
N LEU A 950 -7.98 -58.02 -11.41
CA LEU A 950 -6.61 -57.67 -11.76
C LEU A 950 -6.37 -56.15 -11.70
N ALA A 951 -7.39 -55.37 -12.06
CA ALA A 951 -7.32 -53.92 -11.99
C ALA A 951 -7.41 -53.37 -10.57
N ALA A 952 -8.31 -53.89 -9.74
CA ALA A 952 -8.46 -53.54 -8.32
C ALA A 952 -7.15 -53.81 -7.54
N ARG A 953 -6.48 -54.92 -7.83
CA ARG A 953 -5.18 -55.29 -7.24
C ARG A 953 -3.97 -54.58 -7.87
N ARG A 954 -4.21 -53.54 -8.68
CA ARG A 954 -3.18 -52.70 -9.33
C ARG A 954 -2.16 -53.48 -10.18
N THR A 955 -2.58 -54.61 -10.77
CA THR A 955 -1.72 -55.38 -11.67
C THR A 955 -1.35 -54.54 -12.88
N HIS A 956 -0.09 -54.57 -13.33
CA HIS A 956 0.39 -53.74 -14.44
C HIS A 956 -0.43 -54.00 -15.72
N PRO A 957 -0.86 -52.99 -16.51
CA PRO A 957 -1.71 -53.17 -17.69
C PRO A 957 -1.18 -54.19 -18.71
N ALA A 958 0.15 -54.27 -18.88
CA ALA A 958 0.80 -55.24 -19.77
C ALA A 958 0.58 -56.72 -19.36
N LEU A 959 0.20 -56.96 -18.10
CA LEU A 959 -0.09 -58.29 -17.57
C LEU A 959 -1.60 -58.60 -17.51
N ARG A 960 -2.47 -57.68 -17.95
CA ARG A 960 -3.93 -57.86 -17.98
C ARG A 960 -4.39 -58.43 -19.32
N THR A 961 -3.88 -59.60 -19.68
CA THR A 961 -4.32 -60.34 -20.88
C THR A 961 -5.63 -61.08 -20.63
N PHE A 962 -6.34 -61.45 -21.70
CA PHE A 962 -7.59 -62.22 -21.59
C PHE A 962 -7.41 -63.54 -20.82
N SER A 963 -6.34 -64.29 -21.11
CA SER A 963 -6.02 -65.55 -20.41
C SER A 963 -5.71 -65.35 -18.93
N THR A 964 -4.99 -64.28 -18.58
CA THR A 964 -4.71 -63.94 -17.17
C THR A 964 -5.95 -63.46 -16.44
N ALA A 965 -6.86 -62.74 -17.11
CA ALA A 965 -8.12 -62.32 -16.52
C ALA A 965 -9.01 -63.54 -16.21
N LEU A 966 -9.16 -64.47 -17.15
CA LEU A 966 -9.97 -65.67 -16.93
C LEU A 966 -9.41 -66.56 -15.82
N GLY A 967 -8.08 -66.74 -15.78
CA GLY A 967 -7.41 -67.46 -14.68
C GLY A 967 -7.50 -66.75 -13.32
N ALA A 968 -7.44 -65.42 -13.30
CA ALA A 968 -7.61 -64.62 -12.10
C ALA A 968 -9.04 -64.70 -11.56
N GLY A 969 -10.05 -64.65 -12.44
CA GLY A 969 -11.45 -64.82 -12.07
C GLY A 969 -11.72 -66.19 -11.43
N GLN A 970 -11.24 -67.28 -12.03
CA GLN A 970 -11.39 -68.64 -11.49
C GLN A 970 -10.74 -68.85 -10.12
N HIS A 971 -9.67 -68.10 -9.82
CA HIS A 971 -8.91 -68.27 -8.58
C HIS A 971 -9.37 -67.32 -7.46
N TRP A 972 -9.92 -66.14 -7.80
CA TRP A 972 -10.16 -65.06 -6.84
C TRP A 972 -11.63 -64.71 -6.63
N VAL A 973 -12.53 -65.08 -7.55
CA VAL A 973 -13.99 -65.02 -7.35
C VAL A 973 -14.47 -66.31 -6.71
#